data_AF-A0A819RWX2-F1
#
_entry.id   AF-A0A819RWX2-F1
#
_cell.length_a   1.000
_cell.length_b   1.000
_cell.length_c   1.000
_cell.angle_alpha   90.00
_cell.angle_beta   90.00
_cell.angle_gamma   90.00
#
_symmetry.space_group_name_H-M   'P 1'
#
loop_
_entity.id
_entity.type
_entity.pdbx_description
1 polymer ?
#
loop_
_entity_poly.entity_id
_entity_poly.type
_entity_poly.pdbx_seq_one_letter_code
_entity_poly.pdbx_strand_id
1 'polypeptide(L)'
;MSEPDRLVKMEIDYSSVVDQKLKDCDELMKDASKLNEALERLLPLEKQTRTAADAISTGRVLVAIIKYCYVGKQWEQMNEHIVTLSKRRSQLKQAITKMVQEAYELVEKTPDLDTKLKLIETLRNVTTGKIFVENERARLTKKLADIYEGQGKTKEAAEILQELQVETYGTMDRREKLEFLLEQMRLCLAKKDYIRTQIISKKINTKSFEDETSHDLKLKYYELMIEMDLHDKNYFDVCQHYKHYYDTPRIKQDAEKMKQALKHVVLYLTLSPYNNEQSDFLHRLFLDKNLEEVPKYKDLLQRFKTQELIHWKDILKHFENELKNGSKDDLATNVFAKTEDGKKSWDDFKIRVVEHNMRIMAKYYTRVHTQKMAELLDLTKDEAEQFLSNLVSNKTINAKIDRLQDIVTFQQNKSPQEILNEWSVNLNSLMTIINKTCHLINKEETVHASVIQWPKPIALSSSAKAITDLIDRVLDGAPVAQLFQVSINADLAINGKDVFQLSNGSSSGSILISASSGVAAAMGFNYYLKYVAQSSFYWSGKNIRLSGSSLIPLSTPIRILANDFFRWYGNPCTFSYSAVFWNFSRWEKEIDWMAMNGINLVYATTGMEYIFSKVFLQMGFSQSELDDYFTGPAFLAWHRMGNLQKHAGPLSRKWHASQFELAQQIIRRMADIGIIPVLPAFTGFMPRSAPKRFPTAKFYNSSDWVGFGCNESCMVYLDPTDPIFKQVGVALLNETIISLNITSHYYSCDLFNEMTPPVSDLNYLADVNEGIFLTMQTVDPSAVWVMQAWLFLSEFWTTDRVKSYLSKVPPGNMILLDLFSEARPQYPRFESFYGHFYIWNMLHDFGGNNDLFGSLVNVNDGPQAARNYSGQYMIGVGITMEGINQNEIMYEFALEQSWRSPLSDAALDEWLVNFVMRRYASADAIPSSALYAWQLLGNSVYHNNPYGAATLMLGRPGLDGQQVTHFDLNSLSLAWELLVDASSEIDSDLFRYDLVDITKEVLQYKFATIHTELIAAYKRADLYGVSTQAAILVDILADMEMVLASDRRFLLGNWVGDALQFATSEEEIHFYNLNAKLQVSIWGNNYTLELFDYARKFWSGMIQDYYAPRWYVFFDVILKSIVEGKPVDSHLLGERLFLEAELPFFMLEAKIYPTTTRGDSIMIAQELYNKYRSTLNDITLPLSTPKQQQPRFKHYTN
;
A
#
# COMPACT_ATOMS: atom_id res chain seq x y z
N MET A 1 42.66 9.11 -10.19
CA MET A 1 42.81 10.56 -10.05
C MET A 1 43.22 11.14 -11.40
N SER A 2 42.24 11.65 -12.15
CA SER A 2 42.37 12.52 -13.32
C SER A 2 41.45 13.71 -13.05
N GLU A 3 41.93 14.94 -13.21
CA GLU A 3 41.19 16.16 -12.85
C GLU A 3 39.76 16.21 -13.45
N PRO A 4 38.77 16.76 -12.74
CA PRO A 4 37.45 17.04 -13.30
C PRO A 4 37.56 18.10 -14.40
N ASP A 5 36.91 17.86 -15.53
CA ASP A 5 36.86 18.70 -16.73
C ASP A 5 36.57 20.18 -16.40
N ARG A 6 37.60 21.03 -16.48
CA ARG A 6 37.44 22.49 -16.49
C ARG A 6 36.76 22.88 -17.81
N LEU A 7 35.50 23.29 -17.74
CA LEU A 7 34.84 24.09 -18.78
C LEU A 7 35.73 25.32 -19.05
N VAL A 8 36.34 25.38 -20.23
CA VAL A 8 37.12 26.54 -20.65
C VAL A 8 36.15 27.70 -20.78
N LYS A 9 36.35 28.74 -19.96
CA LYS A 9 35.51 29.94 -19.96
C LYS A 9 35.64 30.62 -21.32
N MET A 10 34.52 30.85 -22.00
CA MET A 10 34.48 31.56 -23.28
C MET A 10 35.16 32.91 -23.15
N GLU A 11 36.21 33.17 -23.94
CA GLU A 11 37.01 34.38 -23.84
C GLU A 11 36.41 35.52 -24.67
N ILE A 12 35.87 35.21 -25.86
CA ILE A 12 35.26 36.17 -26.79
C ILE A 12 34.09 35.48 -27.51
N ASP A 13 32.93 36.13 -27.56
CA ASP A 13 31.74 35.65 -28.29
C ASP A 13 31.82 36.09 -29.76
N TYR A 14 31.82 35.11 -30.68
CA TYR A 14 31.84 35.34 -32.12
C TYR A 14 30.52 35.02 -32.81
N SER A 15 29.43 34.82 -32.06
CA SER A 15 28.12 34.40 -32.58
C SER A 15 27.62 35.30 -33.71
N SER A 16 27.73 36.63 -33.57
CA SER A 16 27.28 37.60 -34.59
C SER A 16 28.12 37.57 -35.88
N VAL A 17 29.42 37.34 -35.76
CA VAL A 17 30.35 37.21 -36.90
C VAL A 17 30.10 35.90 -37.64
N VAL A 18 29.82 34.82 -36.89
CA VAL A 18 29.47 33.52 -37.46
C VAL A 18 28.11 33.58 -38.14
N ASP A 19 27.12 34.26 -37.57
CA ASP A 19 25.79 34.41 -38.20
C ASP A 19 25.87 35.13 -39.56
N GLN A 20 26.65 36.21 -39.65
CA GLN A 20 26.81 36.93 -40.91
C GLN A 20 27.55 36.10 -41.95
N LYS A 21 28.67 35.47 -41.57
CA LYS A 21 29.46 34.66 -42.51
C LYS A 21 28.77 33.37 -42.94
N LEU A 22 27.98 32.75 -42.06
CA LEU A 22 27.17 31.58 -42.44
C LEU A 22 26.09 31.98 -43.44
N LYS A 23 25.42 33.12 -43.27
CA LYS A 23 24.46 33.63 -44.27
C LYS A 23 25.11 33.87 -45.64
N ASP A 24 26.29 34.50 -45.64
CA ASP A 24 27.04 34.73 -46.88
C ASP A 24 27.44 33.40 -47.56
N CYS A 25 27.80 32.39 -46.77
CA CYS A 25 28.14 31.06 -47.28
C CYS A 25 26.90 30.26 -47.73
N ASP A 26 25.77 30.39 -47.04
CA ASP A 26 24.48 29.79 -47.42
C ASP A 26 24.01 30.34 -48.78
N GLU A 27 24.24 31.63 -49.06
CA GLU A 27 23.95 32.23 -50.37
C GLU A 27 24.88 31.70 -51.47
N LEU A 28 26.17 31.51 -51.18
CA LEU A 28 27.12 30.91 -52.13
C LEU A 28 26.77 29.45 -52.44
N MET A 29 26.31 28.70 -51.44
CA MET A 29 25.95 27.28 -51.57
C MET A 29 24.62 27.04 -52.32
N LYS A 30 23.91 28.10 -52.75
CA LYS A 30 22.85 27.98 -53.77
C LYS A 30 23.41 27.47 -55.11
N ASP A 31 24.69 27.70 -55.37
CA ASP A 31 25.43 27.14 -56.50
C ASP A 31 26.47 26.13 -55.98
N ALA A 32 26.18 24.83 -56.17
CA ALA A 32 27.02 23.73 -55.69
C ALA A 32 28.46 23.75 -56.27
N SER A 33 28.71 24.47 -57.37
CA SER A 33 30.04 24.61 -57.96
C SER A 33 31.00 25.49 -57.15
N LYS A 34 30.48 26.26 -56.17
CA LYS A 34 31.24 27.18 -55.31
C LYS A 34 31.61 26.61 -53.94
N LEU A 35 31.52 25.30 -53.76
CA LEU A 35 31.83 24.62 -52.49
C LEU A 35 33.23 24.99 -51.93
N ASN A 36 34.25 24.99 -52.79
CA ASN A 36 35.62 25.30 -52.35
C ASN A 36 35.75 26.75 -51.86
N GLU A 37 35.04 27.70 -52.48
CA GLU A 37 35.04 29.11 -52.05
C GLU A 37 34.35 29.29 -50.68
N ALA A 38 33.28 28.53 -50.41
CA ALA A 38 32.61 28.53 -49.11
C ALA A 38 33.51 27.90 -48.01
N LEU A 39 34.18 26.79 -48.32
CA LEU A 39 35.10 26.12 -47.38
C LEU A 39 36.32 26.98 -47.05
N GLU A 40 36.88 27.69 -48.03
CA GLU A 40 37.98 28.66 -47.81
C GLU A 40 37.61 29.81 -46.87
N ARG A 41 36.32 30.19 -46.80
CA ARG A 41 35.82 31.21 -45.86
C ARG A 41 35.57 30.65 -44.45
N LEU A 42 35.16 29.38 -44.34
CA LEU A 42 34.82 28.74 -43.07
C LEU A 42 36.03 28.20 -42.30
N LEU A 43 37.07 27.70 -42.97
CA LEU A 43 38.25 27.14 -42.30
C LEU A 43 39.05 28.19 -41.48
N PRO A 44 39.23 29.44 -41.93
CA PRO A 44 39.80 30.51 -41.10
C PRO A 44 38.89 30.91 -39.94
N LEU A 45 37.57 30.90 -40.15
CA LEU A 45 36.58 31.21 -39.11
C LEU A 45 36.59 30.16 -38.00
N GLU A 46 36.70 28.87 -38.35
CA GLU A 46 36.91 27.77 -37.40
C GLU A 46 38.16 27.99 -36.55
N LYS A 47 39.28 28.43 -37.17
CA LYS A 47 40.51 28.74 -36.42
C LYS A 47 40.30 29.89 -35.45
N GLN A 48 39.55 30.91 -35.84
CA GLN A 48 39.28 32.08 -35.00
C GLN A 48 38.40 31.71 -33.79
N THR A 49 37.27 31.03 -34.01
CA THR A 49 36.33 30.63 -32.96
C THR A 49 36.92 29.58 -32.01
N ARG A 50 37.71 28.63 -32.54
CA ARG A 50 38.44 27.65 -31.74
C ARG A 50 39.48 28.29 -30.81
N THR A 51 40.23 29.28 -31.31
CA THR A 51 41.28 29.95 -30.51
C THR A 51 40.69 30.77 -29.36
N ALA A 52 39.46 31.25 -29.50
CA ALA A 52 38.74 31.99 -28.46
C ALA A 52 37.91 31.12 -27.49
N ALA A 53 38.04 29.79 -27.59
CA ALA A 53 37.31 28.83 -26.78
C ALA A 53 35.76 28.91 -26.89
N ASP A 54 35.23 29.46 -27.98
CA ASP A 54 33.79 29.54 -28.24
C ASP A 54 33.28 28.20 -28.82
N ALA A 55 32.87 27.29 -27.92
CA ALA A 55 32.42 25.95 -28.28
C ALA A 55 31.13 25.93 -29.10
N ILE A 56 30.24 26.91 -28.89
CA ILE A 56 28.94 26.99 -29.55
C ILE A 56 29.14 27.39 -31.01
N SER A 57 29.85 28.50 -31.25
CA SER A 57 30.14 29.01 -32.59
C SER A 57 31.05 28.07 -33.37
N THR A 58 32.07 27.49 -32.73
CA THR A 58 32.93 26.47 -33.38
C THR A 58 32.11 25.26 -33.80
N GLY A 59 31.20 24.76 -32.96
CA GLY A 59 30.31 23.66 -33.31
C GLY A 59 29.41 23.97 -34.51
N ARG A 60 28.87 25.19 -34.60
CA ARG A 60 28.05 25.63 -35.75
C ARG A 60 28.86 25.68 -37.05
N VAL A 61 30.10 26.16 -37.01
CA VAL A 61 30.99 26.18 -38.18
C VAL A 61 31.35 24.77 -38.64
N LEU A 62 31.65 23.85 -37.73
CA LEU A 62 31.93 22.44 -38.09
C LEU A 62 30.72 21.75 -38.72
N VAL A 63 29.52 21.98 -38.18
CA VAL A 63 28.26 21.47 -38.75
C VAL A 63 28.01 22.04 -40.15
N ALA A 64 28.26 23.33 -40.36
CA ALA A 64 28.11 23.98 -41.67
C ALA A 64 29.08 23.39 -42.73
N ILE A 65 30.35 23.15 -42.37
CA ILE A 65 31.33 22.50 -43.26
C ILE A 65 30.79 21.14 -43.75
N ILE A 66 30.24 20.32 -42.84
CA ILE A 66 29.68 19.01 -43.19
C ILE A 66 28.44 19.15 -44.07
N LYS A 67 27.51 20.04 -43.71
CA LYS A 67 26.29 20.30 -44.50
C LYS A 67 26.61 20.77 -45.92
N TYR A 68 27.61 21.62 -46.08
CA TYR A 68 27.98 22.13 -47.40
C TYR A 68 28.65 21.06 -48.26
N CYS A 69 29.52 20.23 -47.69
CA CYS A 69 30.05 19.07 -48.41
C CYS A 69 28.94 18.09 -48.83
N TYR A 70 27.90 17.92 -47.99
CA TYR A 70 26.71 17.13 -48.33
C TYR A 70 25.91 17.74 -49.49
N VAL A 71 25.60 19.05 -49.44
CA VAL A 71 24.89 19.76 -50.52
C VAL A 71 25.66 19.73 -51.84
N GLY A 72 26.99 19.86 -51.78
CA GLY A 72 27.88 19.73 -52.93
C GLY A 72 28.07 18.29 -53.44
N LYS A 73 27.48 17.28 -52.76
CA LYS A 73 27.64 15.84 -53.03
C LYS A 73 29.11 15.35 -53.03
N GLN A 74 30.01 16.07 -52.36
CA GLN A 74 31.44 15.76 -52.28
C GLN A 74 31.76 14.97 -51.01
N TRP A 75 31.40 13.68 -51.01
CA TRP A 75 31.52 12.80 -49.84
C TRP A 75 32.96 12.49 -49.44
N GLU A 76 33.89 12.38 -50.40
CA GLU A 76 35.31 12.17 -50.11
C GLU A 76 35.92 13.37 -49.38
N GLN A 77 35.65 14.58 -49.87
CA GLN A 77 36.08 15.83 -49.25
C GLN A 77 35.49 16.00 -47.84
N MET A 78 34.26 15.53 -47.61
CA MET A 78 33.63 15.51 -46.29
C MET A 78 34.40 14.61 -45.31
N ASN A 79 34.78 13.39 -45.73
CA ASN A 79 35.55 12.46 -44.90
C ASN A 79 36.92 13.04 -44.54
N GLU A 80 37.62 13.65 -45.50
CA GLU A 80 38.91 14.31 -45.26
C GLU A 80 38.79 15.44 -44.23
N HIS A 81 37.73 16.25 -44.32
CA HIS A 81 37.47 17.32 -43.35
C HIS A 81 37.11 16.79 -41.96
N ILE A 82 36.29 15.74 -41.85
CA ILE A 82 35.97 15.09 -40.57
C ILE A 82 37.25 14.58 -39.88
N VAL A 83 38.15 13.93 -40.62
CA VAL A 83 39.44 13.46 -40.07
C VAL A 83 40.33 14.64 -39.68
N THR A 84 40.43 15.66 -40.53
CA THR A 84 41.31 16.80 -40.29
C THR A 84 40.84 17.63 -39.10
N LEU A 85 39.55 17.97 -39.03
CA LEU A 85 38.95 18.82 -37.99
C LEU A 85 38.94 18.13 -36.63
N SER A 86 38.82 16.80 -36.61
CA SER A 86 38.84 16.01 -35.38
C SER A 86 40.24 15.72 -34.82
N LYS A 87 41.29 15.83 -35.64
CA LYS A 87 42.71 15.69 -35.26
C LYS A 87 43.40 17.05 -35.02
N ARG A 88 42.74 18.19 -35.27
CA ARG A 88 43.29 19.52 -35.03
C ARG A 88 43.62 19.73 -33.54
N ARG A 89 44.80 20.28 -33.27
CA ARG A 89 45.27 20.61 -31.91
C ARG A 89 44.33 21.65 -31.27
N SER A 90 43.98 21.44 -30.00
CA SER A 90 43.10 22.32 -29.20
C SER A 90 41.69 22.47 -29.78
N GLN A 91 41.16 21.44 -30.46
CA GLN A 91 39.76 21.42 -30.87
C GLN A 91 38.84 21.18 -29.66
N LEU A 92 37.69 21.86 -29.63
CA LEU A 92 36.76 21.83 -28.50
C LEU A 92 35.91 20.55 -28.53
N LYS A 93 35.83 19.83 -27.40
CA LYS A 93 35.12 18.54 -27.28
C LYS A 93 33.66 18.63 -27.75
N GLN A 94 32.92 19.65 -27.27
CA GLN A 94 31.52 19.88 -27.63
C GLN A 94 31.31 20.14 -29.13
N ALA A 95 32.28 20.79 -29.80
CA ALA A 95 32.20 21.07 -31.23
C ALA A 95 32.38 19.78 -32.05
N ILE A 96 33.29 18.88 -31.62
CA ILE A 96 33.47 17.55 -32.21
C ILE A 96 32.21 16.70 -32.02
N THR A 97 31.57 16.72 -30.85
CA THR A 97 30.32 15.99 -30.60
C THR A 97 29.23 16.41 -31.59
N LYS A 98 28.96 17.71 -31.74
CA LYS A 98 27.95 18.22 -32.68
C LYS A 98 28.26 17.85 -34.13
N MET A 99 29.53 17.93 -34.52
CA MET A 99 29.99 17.54 -35.85
C MET A 99 29.74 16.05 -36.13
N VAL A 100 30.06 15.17 -35.18
CA VAL A 100 29.86 13.72 -35.31
C VAL A 100 28.37 13.34 -35.32
N GLN A 101 27.54 14.01 -34.51
CA GLN A 101 26.10 13.79 -34.47
C GLN A 101 25.42 14.16 -35.79
N GLU A 102 25.77 15.31 -36.37
CA GLU A 102 25.25 15.68 -37.70
C GLU A 102 25.74 14.71 -38.78
N ALA A 103 27.03 14.33 -38.76
CA ALA A 103 27.57 13.35 -39.72
C ALA A 103 26.89 11.98 -39.61
N TYR A 104 26.50 11.57 -38.39
CA TYR A 104 25.75 10.35 -38.13
C TYR A 104 24.36 10.37 -38.79
N GLU A 105 23.63 11.47 -38.69
CA GLU A 105 22.31 11.61 -39.34
C GLU A 105 22.39 11.53 -40.87
N LEU A 106 23.50 11.98 -41.45
CA LEU A 106 23.74 11.95 -42.90
C LEU A 106 24.09 10.55 -43.43
N VAL A 107 24.45 9.59 -42.57
CA VAL A 107 24.77 8.20 -42.98
C VAL A 107 23.61 7.52 -43.68
N GLU A 108 22.36 7.82 -43.33
CA GLU A 108 21.19 7.23 -44.00
C GLU A 108 20.84 7.92 -45.33
N LYS A 109 21.41 9.11 -45.60
CA LYS A 109 21.15 9.92 -46.80
C LYS A 109 22.23 9.75 -47.88
N THR A 110 23.15 8.80 -47.72
CA THR A 110 24.21 8.51 -48.68
C THR A 110 23.63 7.84 -49.94
N PRO A 111 24.17 8.14 -51.14
CA PRO A 111 23.60 7.68 -52.42
C PRO A 111 23.85 6.19 -52.72
N ASP A 112 24.94 5.61 -52.20
CA ASP A 112 25.35 4.24 -52.48
C ASP A 112 26.00 3.57 -51.26
N LEU A 113 26.07 2.24 -51.29
CA LEU A 113 26.55 1.43 -50.17
C LEU A 113 28.06 1.58 -49.92
N ASP A 114 28.88 1.87 -50.94
CA ASP A 114 30.33 2.05 -50.80
C ASP A 114 30.64 3.38 -50.08
N THR A 115 29.94 4.45 -50.46
CA THR A 115 29.98 5.74 -49.77
C THR A 115 29.48 5.63 -48.33
N LYS A 116 28.43 4.84 -48.07
CA LYS A 116 27.91 4.57 -46.73
C LYS A 116 28.97 3.89 -45.85
N LEU A 117 29.65 2.86 -46.37
CA LEU A 117 30.71 2.14 -45.65
C LEU A 117 31.91 3.04 -45.34
N LYS A 118 32.40 3.81 -46.32
CA LYS A 118 33.53 4.74 -46.15
C LYS A 118 33.25 5.81 -45.08
N LEU A 119 32.03 6.35 -45.04
CA LEU A 119 31.64 7.33 -44.02
C LEU A 119 31.54 6.68 -42.63
N ILE A 120 30.95 5.49 -42.51
CA ILE A 120 30.87 4.76 -41.24
C ILE A 120 32.28 4.43 -40.71
N GLU A 121 33.19 3.94 -41.56
CA GLU A 121 34.58 3.66 -41.17
C GLU A 121 35.32 4.93 -40.73
N THR A 122 35.15 6.03 -41.46
CA THR A 122 35.74 7.32 -41.11
C THR A 122 35.26 7.80 -39.74
N LEU A 123 33.96 7.72 -39.46
CA LEU A 123 33.39 8.11 -38.17
C LEU A 123 33.82 7.16 -37.04
N ARG A 124 33.88 5.84 -37.26
CA ARG A 124 34.40 4.87 -36.28
C ARG A 124 35.87 5.16 -35.93
N ASN A 125 36.70 5.48 -36.93
CA ASN A 125 38.10 5.84 -36.72
C ASN A 125 38.26 7.14 -35.92
N VAL A 126 37.45 8.15 -36.22
CA VAL A 126 37.52 9.48 -35.57
C VAL A 126 36.98 9.48 -34.14
N THR A 127 36.05 8.57 -33.83
CA THR A 127 35.47 8.38 -32.49
C THR A 127 36.27 7.41 -31.60
N THR A 128 37.28 6.73 -32.14
CA THR A 128 38.09 5.76 -31.38
C THR A 128 38.87 6.46 -30.26
N GLY A 129 38.73 5.96 -29.02
CA GLY A 129 39.42 6.47 -27.83
C GLY A 129 38.86 7.78 -27.25
N LYS A 130 37.70 8.26 -27.72
CA LYS A 130 37.07 9.51 -27.26
C LYS A 130 35.78 9.22 -26.48
N ILE A 131 35.85 9.31 -25.15
CA ILE A 131 34.74 8.99 -24.22
C ILE A 131 33.47 9.79 -24.53
N PHE A 132 33.59 11.07 -24.93
CA PHE A 132 32.46 11.96 -25.16
C PHE A 132 31.66 11.72 -26.46
N VAL A 133 32.05 10.74 -27.28
CA VAL A 133 31.32 10.29 -28.51
C VAL A 133 31.24 8.76 -28.58
N GLU A 134 31.31 8.08 -27.43
CA GLU A 134 31.33 6.62 -27.35
C GLU A 134 29.98 5.98 -27.73
N ASN A 135 28.86 6.67 -27.45
CA ASN A 135 27.51 6.22 -27.79
C ASN A 135 27.30 6.17 -29.31
N GLU A 136 27.72 7.22 -30.02
CA GLU A 136 27.64 7.34 -31.47
C GLU A 136 28.50 6.26 -32.15
N ARG A 137 29.68 5.95 -31.58
CA ARG A 137 30.53 4.86 -32.07
C ARG A 137 29.85 3.49 -31.95
N ALA A 138 29.18 3.21 -30.83
CA ALA A 138 28.45 1.96 -30.65
C ALA A 138 27.33 1.80 -31.67
N ARG A 139 26.51 2.85 -31.85
CA ARG A 139 25.40 2.87 -32.82
C ARG A 139 25.87 2.68 -34.27
N LEU A 140 26.97 3.34 -34.66
CA LEU A 140 27.58 3.17 -35.98
C LEU A 140 28.10 1.75 -36.20
N THR A 141 28.67 1.14 -35.17
CA THR A 141 29.19 -0.22 -35.25
C THR A 141 28.07 -1.25 -35.34
N LYS A 142 26.93 -1.03 -34.65
CA LYS A 142 25.71 -1.84 -34.84
C LYS A 142 25.23 -1.80 -36.28
N LYS A 143 25.07 -0.60 -36.84
CA LYS A 143 24.67 -0.42 -38.25
C LYS A 143 25.62 -1.14 -39.22
N LEU A 144 26.92 -1.10 -38.95
CA LEU A 144 27.91 -1.82 -39.77
C LEU A 144 27.75 -3.34 -39.66
N ALA A 145 27.50 -3.86 -38.45
CA ALA A 145 27.22 -5.26 -38.23
C ALA A 145 25.94 -5.71 -38.97
N ASP A 146 24.86 -4.91 -38.91
CA ASP A 146 23.61 -5.18 -39.62
C ASP A 146 23.82 -5.22 -41.14
N ILE A 147 24.66 -4.32 -41.69
CA ILE A 147 25.00 -4.31 -43.12
C ILE A 147 25.77 -5.59 -43.50
N TYR A 148 26.75 -6.01 -42.69
CA TYR A 148 27.50 -7.24 -42.96
C TYR A 148 26.62 -8.49 -42.84
N GLU A 149 25.72 -8.53 -41.87
CA GLU A 149 24.74 -9.62 -41.76
C GLU A 149 23.81 -9.68 -42.98
N GLY A 150 23.30 -8.53 -43.44
CA GLY A 150 22.49 -8.44 -44.66
C GLY A 150 23.23 -8.88 -45.94
N GLN A 151 24.56 -8.83 -45.95
CA GLN A 151 25.41 -9.36 -47.02
C GLN A 151 25.75 -10.87 -46.84
N GLY A 152 25.21 -11.53 -45.82
CA GLY A 152 25.53 -12.92 -45.47
C GLY A 152 26.89 -13.10 -44.79
N LYS A 153 27.56 -12.02 -44.40
CA LYS A 153 28.86 -12.00 -43.71
C LYS A 153 28.68 -12.01 -42.19
N THR A 154 27.97 -13.02 -41.69
CA THR A 154 27.60 -13.13 -40.27
C THR A 154 28.82 -13.28 -39.34
N LYS A 155 29.94 -13.83 -39.84
CA LYS A 155 31.17 -13.98 -39.06
C LYS A 155 31.83 -12.63 -38.78
N GLU A 156 31.93 -11.81 -39.81
CA GLU A 156 32.50 -10.46 -39.76
C GLU A 156 31.61 -9.53 -38.92
N ALA A 157 30.28 -9.65 -39.05
CA ALA A 157 29.32 -8.92 -38.21
C ALA A 157 29.49 -9.23 -36.71
N ALA A 158 29.64 -10.51 -36.37
CA ALA A 158 29.86 -10.94 -34.98
C ALA A 158 31.19 -10.42 -34.41
N GLU A 159 32.27 -10.48 -35.19
CA GLU A 159 33.60 -10.02 -34.75
C GLU A 159 33.63 -8.51 -34.48
N ILE A 160 33.02 -7.72 -35.37
CA ILE A 160 32.96 -6.26 -35.25
C ILE A 160 32.10 -5.81 -34.06
N LEU A 161 30.97 -6.48 -33.81
CA LEU A 161 30.12 -6.13 -32.68
C LEU A 161 30.74 -6.55 -31.34
N GLN A 162 31.58 -7.60 -31.34
CA GLN A 162 32.32 -8.09 -30.16
C GLN A 162 33.49 -7.19 -29.73
N GLU A 163 34.07 -6.39 -30.64
CA GLU A 163 35.11 -5.41 -30.28
C GLU A 163 34.63 -4.34 -29.30
N LEU A 164 33.31 -4.12 -29.23
CA LEU A 164 32.70 -3.15 -28.33
C LEU A 164 32.37 -3.75 -26.97
N GLN A 165 33.02 -3.21 -25.93
CA GLN A 165 32.71 -3.48 -24.52
C GLN A 165 31.66 -2.48 -24.02
N VAL A 166 30.43 -2.57 -24.54
CA VAL A 166 29.31 -1.65 -24.21
C VAL A 166 28.94 -1.64 -22.72
N GLU A 167 29.32 -2.68 -21.97
CA GLU A 167 29.17 -2.75 -20.52
C GLU A 167 29.99 -1.69 -19.76
N THR A 168 31.05 -1.16 -20.38
CA THR A 168 31.95 -0.17 -19.75
C THR A 168 31.49 1.28 -19.95
N TYR A 169 30.46 1.52 -20.78
CA TYR A 169 30.08 2.86 -21.21
C TYR A 169 29.20 3.52 -20.13
N GLY A 170 29.68 4.57 -19.48
CA GLY A 170 28.96 5.19 -18.36
C GLY A 170 27.70 5.94 -18.78
N THR A 171 27.72 6.57 -19.97
CA THR A 171 26.68 7.51 -20.43
C THR A 171 25.60 6.89 -21.32
N MET A 172 25.67 5.59 -21.59
CA MET A 172 24.68 4.89 -22.43
C MET A 172 23.49 4.42 -21.60
N ASP A 173 22.30 4.53 -22.17
CA ASP A 173 21.06 4.07 -21.54
C ASP A 173 21.10 2.57 -21.21
N ARG A 174 20.52 2.19 -20.07
CA ARG A 174 20.57 0.82 -19.56
C ARG A 174 19.87 -0.18 -20.48
N ARG A 175 18.74 0.20 -21.09
CA ARG A 175 18.00 -0.64 -22.02
C ARG A 175 18.78 -0.81 -23.32
N GLU A 176 19.36 0.29 -23.84
CA GLU A 176 20.19 0.26 -25.05
C GLU A 176 21.40 -0.69 -24.87
N LYS A 177 22.09 -0.64 -23.73
CA LYS A 177 23.17 -1.60 -23.40
C LYS A 177 22.72 -3.06 -23.46
N LEU A 178 21.56 -3.37 -22.90
CA LEU A 178 21.02 -4.73 -22.90
C LEU A 178 20.72 -5.20 -24.32
N GLU A 179 20.14 -4.35 -25.17
CA GLU A 179 19.91 -4.67 -26.58
C GLU A 179 21.21 -5.01 -27.32
N PHE A 180 22.30 -4.28 -27.06
CA PHE A 180 23.61 -4.59 -27.65
C PHE A 180 24.15 -5.95 -27.20
N LEU A 181 24.08 -6.26 -25.90
CA LEU A 181 24.57 -7.54 -25.37
C LEU A 181 23.75 -8.73 -25.90
N LEU A 182 22.43 -8.58 -26.00
CA LEU A 182 21.54 -9.61 -26.57
C LEU A 182 21.81 -9.85 -28.06
N GLU A 183 22.16 -8.79 -28.79
CA GLU A 183 22.50 -8.91 -30.20
C GLU A 183 23.86 -9.58 -30.41
N GLN A 184 24.84 -9.30 -29.55
CA GLN A 184 26.10 -10.06 -29.50
C GLN A 184 25.83 -11.55 -29.22
N MET A 185 24.94 -11.88 -28.29
CA MET A 185 24.55 -13.27 -28.01
C MET A 185 23.93 -13.96 -29.23
N ARG A 186 22.99 -13.30 -29.93
CA ARG A 186 22.34 -13.84 -31.14
C ARG A 186 23.36 -14.14 -32.25
N LEU A 187 24.27 -13.21 -32.53
CA LEU A 187 25.29 -13.39 -33.56
C LEU A 187 26.31 -14.49 -33.20
N CYS A 188 26.65 -14.64 -31.91
CA CYS A 188 27.48 -15.76 -31.44
C CYS A 188 26.78 -17.12 -31.62
N LEU A 189 25.49 -17.20 -31.30
CA LEU A 189 24.69 -18.42 -31.53
C LEU A 189 24.59 -18.75 -33.02
N ALA A 190 24.40 -17.75 -33.89
CA ALA A 190 24.41 -17.95 -35.34
C ALA A 190 25.78 -18.47 -35.86
N LYS A 191 26.89 -18.10 -35.21
CA LYS A 191 28.24 -18.63 -35.48
C LYS A 191 28.48 -20.03 -34.86
N LYS A 192 27.55 -20.54 -34.05
CA LYS A 192 27.69 -21.74 -33.22
C LYS A 192 28.84 -21.64 -32.20
N ASP A 193 29.11 -20.43 -31.70
CA ASP A 193 30.13 -20.17 -30.68
C ASP A 193 29.48 -20.07 -29.29
N TYR A 194 29.09 -21.23 -28.74
CA TYR A 194 28.34 -21.35 -27.50
C TYR A 194 29.15 -20.89 -26.27
N ILE A 195 30.47 -21.11 -26.26
CA ILE A 195 31.36 -20.69 -25.15
C ILE A 195 31.34 -19.17 -25.01
N ARG A 196 31.43 -18.43 -26.13
CA ARG A 196 31.36 -16.96 -26.07
C ARG A 196 29.98 -16.45 -25.71
N THR A 197 28.91 -17.10 -26.17
CA THR A 197 27.54 -16.77 -25.74
C THR A 197 27.40 -16.87 -24.22
N GLN A 198 27.95 -17.92 -23.60
CA GLN A 198 27.92 -18.10 -22.14
C GLN A 198 28.76 -17.05 -21.40
N ILE A 199 29.84 -16.55 -21.99
CA ILE A 199 30.63 -15.45 -21.40
C ILE A 199 29.84 -14.14 -21.45
N ILE A 200 29.13 -13.87 -22.55
CA ILE A 200 28.33 -12.65 -22.71
C ILE A 200 27.10 -12.67 -21.80
N SER A 201 26.43 -13.81 -21.63
CA SER A 201 25.27 -13.91 -20.73
C SER A 201 25.62 -13.56 -19.29
N LYS A 202 26.82 -13.94 -18.81
CA LYS A 202 27.33 -13.56 -17.47
C LYS A 202 27.58 -12.06 -17.29
N LYS A 203 27.68 -11.28 -18.37
CA LYS A 203 27.80 -9.82 -18.31
C LYS A 203 26.45 -9.11 -18.08
N ILE A 204 25.35 -9.82 -18.31
CA ILE A 204 23.99 -9.28 -18.14
C ILE A 204 23.56 -9.48 -16.69
N ASN A 205 23.27 -8.38 -15.98
CA ASN A 205 22.69 -8.46 -14.64
C ASN A 205 21.18 -8.69 -14.72
N THR A 206 20.72 -9.86 -14.29
CA THR A 206 19.32 -10.28 -14.35
C THR A 206 18.35 -9.42 -13.52
N LYS A 207 18.84 -8.69 -12.50
CA LYS A 207 18.04 -7.68 -11.77
C LYS A 207 17.58 -6.52 -12.66
N SER A 208 18.26 -6.30 -13.78
CA SER A 208 17.88 -5.25 -14.75
C SER A 208 16.60 -5.57 -15.52
N PHE A 209 16.08 -6.79 -15.39
CA PHE A 209 14.86 -7.25 -16.06
C PHE A 209 13.63 -7.26 -15.14
N GLU A 210 13.71 -6.64 -13.97
CA GLU A 210 12.57 -6.50 -13.04
C GLU A 210 11.63 -5.34 -13.42
N ASP A 211 12.13 -4.37 -14.21
CA ASP A 211 11.34 -3.24 -14.71
C ASP A 211 10.39 -3.65 -15.85
N GLU A 212 9.11 -3.24 -15.79
CA GLU A 212 8.08 -3.63 -16.77
C GLU A 212 8.41 -3.22 -18.22
N THR A 213 9.14 -2.11 -18.38
CA THR A 213 9.58 -1.58 -19.68
C THR A 213 10.64 -2.44 -20.37
N SER A 214 11.24 -3.42 -19.68
CA SER A 214 12.30 -4.29 -20.20
C SER A 214 11.88 -5.76 -20.32
N HIS A 215 10.59 -6.06 -20.15
CA HIS A 215 10.08 -7.43 -20.23
C HIS A 215 10.26 -8.08 -21.61
N ASP A 216 10.23 -7.31 -22.69
CA ASP A 216 10.51 -7.79 -24.05
C ASP A 216 11.96 -8.30 -24.19
N LEU A 217 12.92 -7.57 -23.61
CA LEU A 217 14.33 -7.96 -23.59
C LEU A 217 14.58 -9.17 -22.69
N LYS A 218 13.86 -9.27 -21.58
CA LYS A 218 13.88 -10.44 -20.69
C LYS A 218 13.46 -11.72 -21.43
N LEU A 219 12.40 -11.65 -22.24
CA LEU A 219 11.94 -12.80 -23.04
C LEU A 219 12.99 -13.20 -24.08
N LYS A 220 13.52 -12.24 -24.83
CA LYS A 220 14.60 -12.49 -25.82
C LYS A 220 15.85 -13.08 -25.16
N TYR A 221 16.22 -12.64 -23.95
CA TYR A 221 17.34 -13.21 -23.18
C TYR A 221 17.14 -14.69 -22.87
N TYR A 222 15.99 -15.06 -22.29
CA TYR A 222 15.74 -16.44 -21.91
C TYR A 222 15.55 -17.37 -23.12
N GLU A 223 15.00 -16.87 -24.23
CA GLU A 223 14.94 -17.63 -25.50
C GLU A 223 16.34 -18.01 -26.01
N LEU A 224 17.30 -17.07 -26.00
CA LEU A 224 18.68 -17.33 -26.41
C LEU A 224 19.42 -18.26 -25.44
N MET A 225 19.14 -18.15 -24.13
CA MET A 225 19.69 -19.06 -23.12
C MET A 225 19.14 -20.48 -23.29
N ILE A 226 17.85 -20.64 -23.57
CA ILE A 226 17.24 -21.94 -23.87
C ILE A 226 17.90 -22.58 -25.09
N GLU A 227 18.11 -21.84 -26.18
CA GLU A 227 18.79 -22.37 -27.38
C GLU A 227 20.22 -22.85 -27.08
N MET A 228 20.94 -22.11 -26.23
CA MET A 228 22.30 -22.45 -25.80
C MET A 228 22.32 -23.73 -24.95
N ASP A 229 21.53 -23.80 -23.88
CA ASP A 229 21.57 -24.93 -22.94
C ASP A 229 20.95 -26.21 -23.50
N LEU A 230 20.10 -26.10 -24.54
CA LEU A 230 19.61 -27.23 -25.31
C LEU A 230 20.72 -27.91 -26.13
N HIS A 231 21.72 -27.17 -26.62
CA HIS A 231 22.88 -27.75 -27.30
C HIS A 231 23.70 -28.64 -26.36
N ASP A 232 23.94 -28.16 -25.12
CA ASP A 232 24.72 -28.87 -24.11
C ASP A 232 23.91 -29.94 -23.35
N LYS A 233 22.61 -30.06 -23.66
CA LYS A 233 21.64 -30.97 -23.00
C LYS A 233 21.52 -30.77 -21.49
N ASN A 234 21.70 -29.54 -21.02
CA ASN A 234 21.52 -29.18 -19.61
C ASN A 234 20.03 -28.96 -19.31
N TYR A 235 19.27 -30.07 -19.26
CA TYR A 235 17.80 -30.02 -19.12
C TYR A 235 17.30 -29.26 -17.88
N PHE A 236 18.08 -29.25 -16.80
CA PHE A 236 17.69 -28.56 -15.57
C PHE A 236 17.80 -27.04 -15.72
N ASP A 237 18.86 -26.55 -16.34
CA ASP A 237 19.04 -25.11 -16.60
C ASP A 237 18.00 -24.59 -17.61
N VAL A 238 17.70 -25.39 -18.64
CA VAL A 238 16.59 -25.12 -19.58
C VAL A 238 15.26 -25.00 -18.83
N CYS A 239 15.00 -25.89 -17.86
CA CYS A 239 13.81 -25.83 -17.01
C CYS A 239 13.75 -24.53 -16.19
N GLN A 240 14.86 -24.11 -15.57
CA GLN A 240 14.93 -22.85 -14.83
C GLN A 240 14.69 -21.64 -15.74
N HIS A 241 15.24 -21.63 -16.95
CA HIS A 241 15.01 -20.57 -17.93
C HIS A 241 13.54 -20.49 -18.38
N TYR A 242 12.90 -21.62 -18.64
CA TYR A 242 11.45 -21.66 -18.91
C TYR A 242 10.61 -21.23 -17.71
N LYS A 243 11.06 -21.48 -16.47
CA LYS A 243 10.38 -20.98 -15.26
C LYS A 243 10.46 -19.46 -15.16
N HIS A 244 11.60 -18.86 -15.45
CA HIS A 244 11.72 -17.39 -15.50
C HIS A 244 10.93 -16.77 -16.67
N TYR A 245 10.84 -17.47 -17.80
CA TYR A 245 9.97 -17.11 -18.91
C TYR A 245 8.49 -17.13 -18.49
N TYR A 246 8.05 -18.22 -17.83
CA TYR A 246 6.71 -18.37 -17.27
C TYR A 246 6.40 -17.32 -16.18
N ASP A 247 7.36 -16.98 -15.32
CA ASP A 247 7.15 -16.02 -14.24
C ASP A 247 7.07 -14.56 -14.71
N THR A 248 7.32 -14.30 -16.01
CA THR A 248 7.24 -12.96 -16.59
C THR A 248 5.78 -12.51 -16.73
N PRO A 249 5.39 -11.32 -16.19
CA PRO A 249 3.98 -10.86 -16.18
C PRO A 249 3.28 -10.86 -17.54
N ARG A 250 3.99 -10.50 -18.61
CA ARG A 250 3.46 -10.47 -19.99
C ARG A 250 3.07 -11.86 -20.52
N ILE A 251 3.70 -12.92 -20.00
CA ILE A 251 3.38 -14.31 -20.35
C ILE A 251 2.24 -14.83 -19.47
N LYS A 252 2.19 -14.44 -18.18
CA LYS A 252 1.07 -14.79 -17.29
C LYS A 252 -0.28 -14.21 -17.72
N GLN A 253 -0.28 -13.11 -18.47
CA GLN A 253 -1.49 -12.51 -19.04
C GLN A 253 -2.01 -13.23 -20.30
N ASP A 254 -1.15 -13.98 -21.00
CA ASP A 254 -1.49 -14.72 -22.23
C ASP A 254 -1.64 -16.21 -21.90
N ALA A 255 -2.90 -16.65 -21.75
CA ALA A 255 -3.23 -18.01 -21.29
C ALA A 255 -2.59 -19.12 -22.15
N GLU A 256 -2.47 -18.91 -23.47
CA GLU A 256 -1.90 -19.90 -24.37
C GLU A 256 -0.38 -20.00 -24.22
N LYS A 257 0.32 -18.86 -24.14
CA LYS A 257 1.79 -18.84 -23.92
C LYS A 257 2.16 -19.32 -22.52
N MET A 258 1.34 -19.00 -21.52
CA MET A 258 1.51 -19.49 -20.16
C MET A 258 1.43 -21.01 -20.10
N LYS A 259 0.37 -21.61 -20.67
CA LYS A 259 0.20 -23.07 -20.72
C LYS A 259 1.36 -23.73 -21.46
N GLN A 260 1.79 -23.18 -22.59
CA GLN A 260 2.93 -23.70 -23.33
C GLN A 260 4.22 -23.63 -22.51
N ALA A 261 4.54 -22.51 -21.87
CA ALA A 261 5.73 -22.38 -21.03
C ALA A 261 5.71 -23.40 -19.86
N LEU A 262 4.56 -23.55 -19.20
CA LEU A 262 4.40 -24.47 -18.07
C LEU A 262 4.60 -25.94 -18.48
N LYS A 263 4.13 -26.35 -19.67
CA LYS A 263 4.41 -27.68 -20.22
C LYS A 263 5.90 -27.92 -20.43
N HIS A 264 6.62 -26.94 -20.99
CA HIS A 264 8.08 -27.06 -21.18
C HIS A 264 8.81 -27.20 -19.85
N VAL A 265 8.42 -26.45 -18.81
CA VAL A 265 8.98 -26.59 -17.46
C VAL A 265 8.80 -28.02 -16.94
N VAL A 266 7.59 -28.59 -17.02
CA VAL A 266 7.32 -29.95 -16.53
C VAL A 266 8.16 -30.99 -17.29
N LEU A 267 8.23 -30.90 -18.61
CA LEU A 267 8.94 -31.89 -19.43
C LEU A 267 10.46 -31.85 -19.19
N TYR A 268 11.08 -30.68 -19.22
CA TYR A 268 12.51 -30.56 -18.98
C TYR A 268 12.89 -30.91 -17.53
N LEU A 269 11.99 -30.68 -16.57
CA LEU A 269 12.19 -31.15 -15.20
C LEU A 269 12.18 -32.68 -15.08
N THR A 270 11.32 -33.37 -15.83
CA THR A 270 11.29 -34.84 -15.86
C THR A 270 12.44 -35.47 -16.65
N LEU A 271 13.01 -34.74 -17.62
CA LEU A 271 14.20 -35.15 -18.38
C LEU A 271 15.51 -34.96 -17.60
N SER A 272 15.49 -34.08 -16.60
CA SER A 272 16.66 -33.78 -15.76
C SER A 272 17.04 -34.97 -14.88
N PRO A 273 18.35 -35.30 -14.76
CA PRO A 273 18.82 -36.35 -13.85
C PRO A 273 18.51 -35.99 -12.40
N TYR A 274 18.42 -36.99 -11.53
CA TYR A 274 18.12 -36.72 -10.13
C TYR A 274 19.30 -36.10 -9.40
N ASN A 275 19.08 -34.93 -8.81
CA ASN A 275 19.93 -34.32 -7.80
C ASN A 275 19.07 -33.59 -6.76
N ASN A 276 19.71 -33.00 -5.75
CA ASN A 276 18.97 -32.28 -4.68
C ASN A 276 18.18 -31.08 -5.23
N GLU A 277 18.73 -30.37 -6.21
CA GLU A 277 18.11 -29.17 -6.81
C GLU A 277 16.86 -29.52 -7.62
N GLN A 278 16.92 -30.59 -8.42
CA GLN A 278 15.80 -31.15 -9.19
C GLN A 278 14.68 -31.60 -8.26
N SER A 279 15.02 -32.27 -7.15
CA SER A 279 14.06 -32.73 -6.16
C SER A 279 13.34 -31.56 -5.49
N ASP A 280 14.08 -30.56 -5.01
CA ASP A 280 13.52 -29.36 -4.38
C ASP A 280 12.62 -28.59 -5.36
N PHE A 281 13.11 -28.38 -6.59
CA PHE A 281 12.37 -27.67 -7.62
C PHE A 281 11.07 -28.38 -8.01
N LEU A 282 11.07 -29.73 -8.05
CA LEU A 282 9.86 -30.52 -8.28
C LEU A 282 8.82 -30.33 -7.17
N HIS A 283 9.23 -30.29 -5.90
CA HIS A 283 8.32 -30.00 -4.80
C HIS A 283 7.76 -28.58 -4.86
N ARG A 284 8.60 -27.59 -5.19
CA ARG A 284 8.18 -26.19 -5.36
C ARG A 284 7.21 -26.00 -6.52
N LEU A 285 7.51 -26.60 -7.68
CA LEU A 285 6.64 -26.52 -8.85
C LEU A 285 5.26 -27.12 -8.55
N PHE A 286 5.19 -28.23 -7.81
CA PHE A 286 3.91 -28.85 -7.45
C PHE A 286 3.01 -28.00 -6.54
N LEU A 287 3.54 -26.96 -5.87
CA LEU A 287 2.76 -26.00 -5.08
C LEU A 287 2.11 -24.91 -5.95
N ASP A 288 2.48 -24.79 -7.23
CA ASP A 288 1.94 -23.78 -8.15
C ASP A 288 0.51 -24.17 -8.58
N LYS A 289 -0.45 -23.28 -8.34
CA LYS A 289 -1.88 -23.52 -8.61
C LYS A 289 -2.17 -23.65 -10.11
N ASN A 290 -1.37 -23.01 -10.95
CA ASN A 290 -1.57 -22.98 -12.41
C ASN A 290 -1.33 -24.35 -13.08
N LEU A 291 -0.75 -25.33 -12.38
CA LEU A 291 -0.67 -26.72 -12.85
C LEU A 291 -2.03 -27.40 -12.99
N GLU A 292 -3.09 -26.86 -12.37
CA GLU A 292 -4.46 -27.35 -12.55
C GLU A 292 -4.99 -27.13 -13.96
N GLU A 293 -4.44 -26.17 -14.70
CA GLU A 293 -4.82 -25.88 -16.10
C GLU A 293 -4.22 -26.88 -17.11
N VAL A 294 -3.24 -27.68 -16.69
CA VAL A 294 -2.57 -28.73 -17.49
C VAL A 294 -2.59 -30.07 -16.73
N PRO A 295 -3.78 -30.67 -16.53
CA PRO A 295 -3.98 -31.77 -15.59
C PRO A 295 -3.12 -33.00 -15.88
N LYS A 296 -2.88 -33.33 -17.15
CA LYS A 296 -2.08 -34.51 -17.51
C LYS A 296 -0.58 -34.31 -17.31
N TYR A 297 -0.08 -33.08 -17.44
CA TYR A 297 1.31 -32.76 -17.08
C TYR A 297 1.49 -32.75 -15.56
N LYS A 298 0.46 -32.32 -14.81
CA LYS A 298 0.41 -32.45 -13.34
C LYS A 298 0.43 -33.92 -12.90
N ASP A 299 -0.37 -34.78 -13.53
CA ASP A 299 -0.36 -36.23 -13.25
C ASP A 299 1.00 -36.87 -13.53
N LEU A 300 1.66 -36.46 -14.63
CA LEU A 300 3.01 -36.92 -14.94
C LEU A 300 4.00 -36.51 -13.84
N LEU A 301 3.97 -35.25 -13.42
CA LEU A 301 4.84 -34.74 -12.36
C LEU A 301 4.54 -35.40 -11.00
N GLN A 302 3.27 -35.70 -10.72
CA GLN A 302 2.85 -36.39 -9.51
C GLN A 302 3.48 -37.78 -9.41
N ARG A 303 3.58 -38.52 -10.51
CA ARG A 303 4.20 -39.86 -10.54
C ARG A 303 5.69 -39.83 -10.18
N PHE A 304 6.41 -38.79 -10.56
CA PHE A 304 7.82 -38.60 -10.18
C PHE A 304 7.97 -38.04 -8.75
N LYS A 305 6.94 -37.36 -8.22
CA LYS A 305 6.90 -36.88 -6.84
C LYS A 305 6.61 -38.00 -5.84
N THR A 306 5.65 -38.88 -6.17
CA THR A 306 5.30 -40.01 -5.31
C THR A 306 6.46 -41.00 -5.29
N GLN A 307 6.73 -41.56 -4.11
CA GLN A 307 7.82 -42.52 -3.92
C GLN A 307 7.37 -43.93 -4.32
N GLU A 308 6.82 -44.04 -5.53
CA GLU A 308 6.19 -45.25 -6.09
C GLU A 308 6.88 -45.67 -7.40
N LEU A 309 6.77 -46.95 -7.76
CA LEU A 309 7.31 -47.48 -9.01
C LEU A 309 6.45 -47.06 -10.20
N ILE A 310 7.10 -46.61 -11.28
CA ILE A 310 6.47 -46.18 -12.52
C ILE A 310 6.69 -47.26 -13.59
N HIS A 311 5.63 -47.93 -14.03
CA HIS A 311 5.74 -48.88 -15.13
C HIS A 311 5.80 -48.16 -16.48
N TRP A 312 6.80 -48.47 -17.30
CA TRP A 312 7.00 -47.82 -18.60
C TRP A 312 5.82 -48.07 -19.55
N LYS A 313 5.20 -49.25 -19.46
CA LYS A 313 4.00 -49.62 -20.24
C LYS A 313 2.80 -48.72 -19.95
N ASP A 314 2.70 -48.18 -18.75
CA ASP A 314 1.60 -47.27 -18.38
C ASP A 314 1.85 -45.87 -18.93
N ILE A 315 3.12 -45.44 -18.97
CA ILE A 315 3.54 -44.20 -19.62
C ILE A 315 3.23 -44.24 -21.13
N LEU A 316 3.55 -45.37 -21.79
CA LEU A 316 3.25 -45.57 -23.21
C LEU A 316 1.74 -45.51 -23.50
N LYS A 317 0.92 -46.16 -22.66
CA LYS A 317 -0.54 -46.19 -22.87
C LYS A 317 -1.23 -44.84 -22.69
N HIS A 318 -0.82 -44.06 -21.68
CA HIS A 318 -1.58 -42.87 -21.27
C HIS A 318 -0.96 -41.55 -21.76
N PHE A 319 0.35 -41.49 -22.00
CA PHE A 319 1.05 -40.22 -22.27
C PHE A 319 1.74 -40.17 -23.64
N GLU A 320 1.97 -41.29 -24.34
CA GLU A 320 2.75 -41.29 -25.60
C GLU A 320 2.10 -40.47 -26.72
N ASN A 321 0.80 -40.64 -26.96
CA ASN A 321 0.12 -39.95 -28.05
C ASN A 321 0.07 -38.43 -27.81
N GLU A 322 -0.07 -38.02 -26.55
CA GLU A 322 -0.21 -36.63 -26.16
C GLU A 322 1.12 -35.88 -26.10
N LEU A 323 2.17 -36.54 -25.62
CA LEU A 323 3.52 -35.98 -25.58
C LEU A 323 4.16 -35.88 -26.98
N LYS A 324 3.80 -36.76 -27.93
CA LYS A 324 4.38 -36.78 -29.29
C LYS A 324 3.54 -36.10 -30.37
N ASN A 325 2.20 -36.20 -30.32
CA ASN A 325 1.31 -35.72 -31.39
C ASN A 325 0.31 -34.65 -30.91
N GLY A 326 0.08 -34.51 -29.61
CA GLY A 326 -0.88 -33.55 -29.03
C GLY A 326 -2.34 -33.97 -29.22
N SER A 327 -3.27 -33.20 -28.65
CA SER A 327 -4.72 -33.37 -28.83
C SER A 327 -5.34 -32.20 -29.62
N LYS A 328 -6.59 -32.33 -30.09
CA LYS A 328 -7.28 -31.26 -30.86
C LYS A 328 -7.40 -29.94 -30.08
N ASP A 329 -7.46 -30.02 -28.76
CA ASP A 329 -7.59 -28.87 -27.86
C ASP A 329 -6.27 -28.52 -27.15
N ASP A 330 -5.21 -29.32 -27.33
CA ASP A 330 -3.94 -29.16 -26.62
C ASP A 330 -2.74 -29.53 -27.49
N LEU A 331 -2.10 -28.51 -28.09
CA LEU A 331 -0.94 -28.69 -28.97
C LEU A 331 0.26 -29.28 -28.21
N ALA A 332 0.89 -30.29 -28.81
CA ALA A 332 2.13 -30.88 -28.30
C ALA A 332 3.28 -29.88 -28.29
N THR A 333 4.18 -30.04 -27.33
CA THR A 333 5.44 -29.31 -27.29
C THR A 333 6.44 -29.93 -28.27
N ASN A 334 7.42 -29.13 -28.74
CA ASN A 334 8.43 -29.59 -29.69
C ASN A 334 9.49 -30.53 -29.08
N VAL A 335 9.39 -30.83 -27.78
CA VAL A 335 10.40 -31.58 -26.99
C VAL A 335 10.53 -33.04 -27.45
N PHE A 336 9.43 -33.69 -27.80
CA PHE A 336 9.38 -35.09 -28.28
C PHE A 336 8.92 -35.21 -29.74
N ALA A 337 9.14 -34.16 -30.54
CA ALA A 337 8.80 -34.15 -31.95
C ALA A 337 9.50 -35.27 -32.72
N LYS A 338 9.02 -35.61 -33.92
CA LYS A 338 9.61 -36.65 -34.81
C LYS A 338 10.95 -36.22 -35.45
N THR A 339 11.70 -35.33 -34.81
CA THR A 339 13.05 -34.93 -35.17
C THR A 339 14.07 -35.92 -34.59
N GLU A 340 15.31 -35.89 -35.07
CA GLU A 340 16.39 -36.75 -34.53
C GLU A 340 16.65 -36.45 -33.04
N ASP A 341 16.53 -35.17 -32.64
CA ASP A 341 16.71 -34.74 -31.25
C ASP A 341 15.53 -35.12 -30.37
N GLY A 342 14.29 -35.08 -30.87
CA GLY A 342 13.12 -35.52 -30.11
C GLY A 342 13.10 -37.03 -29.85
N LYS A 343 13.68 -37.85 -30.73
CA LYS A 343 13.93 -39.27 -30.48
C LYS A 343 14.93 -39.49 -29.35
N LYS A 344 16.04 -38.74 -29.35
CA LYS A 344 17.05 -38.80 -28.29
C LYS A 344 16.47 -38.37 -26.93
N SER A 345 15.68 -37.29 -26.89
CA SER A 345 14.98 -36.85 -25.68
C SER A 345 14.00 -37.91 -25.15
N TRP A 346 13.33 -38.66 -26.04
CA TRP A 346 12.43 -39.75 -25.63
C TRP A 346 13.17 -40.93 -25.01
N ASP A 347 14.35 -41.27 -25.54
CA ASP A 347 15.21 -42.31 -24.97
C ASP A 347 15.79 -41.87 -23.61
N ASP A 348 16.19 -40.60 -23.48
CA ASP A 348 16.63 -40.00 -22.22
C ASP A 348 15.50 -40.03 -21.17
N PHE A 349 14.24 -39.78 -21.58
CA PHE A 349 13.09 -39.88 -20.69
C PHE A 349 12.87 -41.31 -20.15
N LYS A 350 13.06 -42.34 -20.99
CA LYS A 350 13.00 -43.75 -20.55
C LYS A 350 14.08 -44.05 -19.50
N ILE A 351 15.29 -43.54 -19.71
CA ILE A 351 16.40 -43.66 -18.77
C ILE A 351 16.03 -43.06 -17.40
N ARG A 352 15.35 -41.90 -17.37
CA ARG A 352 14.93 -41.24 -16.11
C ARG A 352 13.87 -42.03 -15.34
N VAL A 353 12.94 -42.70 -16.03
CA VAL A 353 11.96 -43.57 -15.38
C VAL A 353 12.63 -44.77 -14.70
N VAL A 354 13.61 -45.38 -15.38
CA VAL A 354 14.41 -46.48 -14.81
C VAL A 354 15.22 -45.99 -13.59
N GLU A 355 15.83 -44.81 -13.68
CA GLU A 355 16.57 -44.17 -12.59
C GLU A 355 15.69 -43.92 -11.36
N HIS A 356 14.49 -43.38 -11.54
CA HIS A 356 13.50 -43.19 -10.48
C HIS A 356 13.15 -44.52 -9.81
N ASN A 357 12.77 -45.54 -10.59
CA ASN A 357 12.41 -46.85 -10.05
C ASN A 357 13.54 -47.49 -9.25
N MET A 358 14.77 -47.41 -9.74
CA MET A 358 15.95 -47.94 -9.03
C MET A 358 16.19 -47.23 -7.69
N ARG A 359 15.96 -45.91 -7.61
CA ARG A 359 16.06 -45.14 -6.36
C ARG A 359 14.96 -45.50 -5.36
N ILE A 360 13.73 -45.68 -5.82
CA ILE A 360 12.62 -46.15 -4.98
C ILE A 360 12.93 -47.55 -4.45
N MET A 361 13.45 -48.44 -5.30
CA MET A 361 13.89 -49.78 -4.87
C MET A 361 14.97 -49.71 -3.79
N ALA A 362 15.98 -48.87 -3.95
CA ALA A 362 17.05 -48.71 -2.96
C ALA A 362 16.56 -48.16 -1.61
N LYS A 363 15.43 -47.44 -1.58
CA LYS A 363 14.84 -46.90 -0.35
C LYS A 363 14.03 -47.94 0.43
N TYR A 364 13.24 -48.75 -0.27
CA TYR A 364 12.27 -49.65 0.37
C TYR A 364 12.73 -51.12 0.44
N TYR A 365 13.55 -51.58 -0.49
CA TYR A 365 14.05 -52.96 -0.50
C TYR A 365 15.41 -53.04 0.19
N THR A 366 15.57 -54.00 1.11
CA THR A 366 16.87 -54.33 1.69
C THR A 366 17.64 -55.32 0.81
N ARG A 367 16.93 -56.31 0.24
CA ARG A 367 17.42 -57.31 -0.71
C ARG A 367 16.36 -57.58 -1.78
N VAL A 368 16.78 -57.77 -3.04
CA VAL A 368 15.90 -58.11 -4.16
C VAL A 368 16.61 -59.07 -5.11
N HIS A 369 15.89 -60.01 -5.72
CA HIS A 369 16.46 -60.86 -6.77
C HIS A 369 16.71 -60.07 -8.05
N THR A 370 17.84 -60.29 -8.73
CA THR A 370 18.18 -59.55 -9.96
C THR A 370 17.12 -59.76 -11.05
N GLN A 371 16.60 -60.99 -11.17
CA GLN A 371 15.49 -61.30 -12.08
C GLN A 371 14.24 -60.46 -11.78
N LYS A 372 13.89 -60.29 -10.50
CA LYS A 372 12.72 -59.53 -10.09
C LYS A 372 12.91 -58.03 -10.29
N MET A 373 14.14 -57.54 -10.10
CA MET A 373 14.52 -56.15 -10.37
C MET A 373 14.41 -55.84 -11.87
N ALA A 374 14.91 -56.73 -12.74
CA ALA A 374 14.80 -56.59 -14.19
C ALA A 374 13.34 -56.55 -14.68
N GLU A 375 12.47 -57.41 -14.12
CA GLU A 375 11.02 -57.38 -14.41
C GLU A 375 10.36 -56.05 -14.06
N LEU A 376 10.70 -55.46 -12.90
CA LEU A 376 10.09 -54.22 -12.42
C LEU A 376 10.62 -52.97 -13.14
N LEU A 377 11.80 -53.06 -13.75
CA LEU A 377 12.41 -51.99 -14.56
C LEU A 377 12.06 -52.10 -16.06
N ASP A 378 11.37 -53.16 -16.48
CA ASP A 378 11.13 -53.49 -17.90
C ASP A 378 12.47 -53.54 -18.72
N LEU A 379 13.53 -54.08 -18.12
CA LEU A 379 14.88 -54.24 -18.71
C LEU A 379 15.32 -55.71 -18.74
N THR A 380 16.32 -56.03 -19.56
CA THR A 380 17.01 -57.32 -19.45
C THR A 380 17.91 -57.37 -18.20
N LYS A 381 18.28 -58.58 -17.76
CA LYS A 381 19.15 -58.76 -16.59
C LYS A 381 20.49 -58.03 -16.74
N ASP A 382 21.11 -58.13 -17.91
CA ASP A 382 22.41 -57.51 -18.18
C ASP A 382 22.31 -55.97 -18.21
N GLU A 383 21.24 -55.41 -18.79
CA GLU A 383 20.98 -53.96 -18.80
C GLU A 383 20.72 -53.43 -17.39
N ALA A 384 19.95 -54.15 -16.57
CA ALA A 384 19.66 -53.76 -15.20
C ALA A 384 20.93 -53.76 -14.32
N GLU A 385 21.83 -54.74 -14.51
CA GLU A 385 23.14 -54.76 -13.82
C GLU A 385 24.05 -53.60 -14.26
N GLN A 386 24.11 -53.32 -15.56
CA GLN A 386 24.92 -52.22 -16.09
C GLN A 386 24.41 -50.86 -15.60
N PHE A 387 23.09 -50.66 -15.58
CA PHE A 387 22.48 -49.43 -15.11
C PHE A 387 22.68 -49.21 -13.60
N LEU A 388 22.50 -50.27 -12.80
CA LEU A 388 22.80 -50.26 -11.37
C LEU A 388 24.27 -49.91 -11.10
N SER A 389 25.19 -50.49 -11.88
CA SER A 389 26.63 -50.22 -11.76
C SER A 389 26.97 -48.75 -12.04
N ASN A 390 26.31 -48.13 -13.04
CA ASN A 390 26.49 -46.71 -13.35
C ASN A 390 25.98 -45.80 -12.22
N LEU A 391 24.82 -46.11 -11.64
CA LEU A 391 24.26 -45.32 -10.54
C LEU A 391 25.08 -45.44 -9.24
N VAL A 392 25.68 -46.59 -8.99
CA VAL A 392 26.63 -46.78 -7.87
C VAL A 392 27.93 -46.01 -8.13
N SER A 393 28.44 -46.04 -9.36
CA SER A 393 29.65 -45.28 -9.74
C SER A 393 29.45 -43.77 -9.61
N ASN A 394 28.25 -43.28 -9.95
CA ASN A 394 27.84 -41.88 -9.78
C ASN A 394 27.48 -41.52 -8.33
N LYS A 395 27.58 -42.47 -7.39
CA LYS A 395 27.23 -42.31 -5.96
C LYS A 395 25.76 -41.92 -5.72
N THR A 396 24.88 -42.14 -6.69
CA THR A 396 23.44 -41.83 -6.59
C THR A 396 22.74 -42.83 -5.66
N ILE A 397 23.14 -44.10 -5.69
CA ILE A 397 22.62 -45.18 -4.84
C ILE A 397 23.75 -46.08 -4.36
N ASN A 398 23.53 -46.78 -3.25
CA ASN A 398 24.46 -47.78 -2.74
C ASN A 398 23.85 -49.17 -2.90
N ALA A 399 24.53 -50.06 -3.63
CA ALA A 399 24.07 -51.42 -3.85
C ALA A 399 25.26 -52.38 -4.00
N LYS A 400 25.06 -53.66 -3.65
CA LYS A 400 26.00 -54.76 -3.91
C LYS A 400 25.27 -55.88 -4.64
N ILE A 401 25.88 -56.41 -5.70
CA ILE A 401 25.33 -57.49 -6.52
C ILE A 401 26.07 -58.79 -6.21
N ASP A 402 25.34 -59.82 -5.77
CA ASP A 402 25.82 -61.19 -5.71
C ASP A 402 25.36 -61.95 -6.97
N ARG A 403 26.28 -62.13 -7.92
CA ARG A 403 25.99 -62.77 -9.21
C ARG A 403 25.75 -64.28 -9.12
N LEU A 404 26.29 -64.96 -8.11
CA LEU A 404 26.12 -66.41 -7.95
C LEU A 404 24.78 -66.75 -7.31
N GLN A 405 24.32 -65.91 -6.37
CA GLN A 405 23.04 -66.10 -5.66
C GLN A 405 21.86 -65.35 -6.29
N ASP A 406 22.11 -64.52 -7.31
CA ASP A 406 21.13 -63.68 -7.99
C ASP A 406 20.42 -62.69 -7.06
N ILE A 407 21.17 -62.04 -6.15
CA ILE A 407 20.62 -61.11 -5.15
C ILE A 407 21.35 -59.76 -5.20
N VAL A 408 20.58 -58.68 -5.26
CA VAL A 408 21.03 -57.31 -5.07
C VAL A 408 20.69 -56.89 -3.64
N THR A 409 21.69 -56.40 -2.89
CA THR A 409 21.55 -55.88 -1.53
C THR A 409 21.75 -54.36 -1.53
N PHE A 410 20.73 -53.60 -1.09
CA PHE A 410 20.78 -52.14 -0.93
C PHE A 410 21.16 -51.71 0.50
N GLN A 411 21.13 -52.65 1.46
CA GLN A 411 21.51 -52.39 2.83
C GLN A 411 23.01 -52.05 2.95
N GLN A 412 23.31 -50.90 3.55
CA GLN A 412 24.67 -50.55 3.96
C GLN A 412 25.03 -51.31 5.25
N ASN A 413 26.22 -51.89 5.30
CA ASN A 413 26.78 -52.40 6.55
C ASN A 413 27.16 -51.19 7.40
N LYS A 414 26.29 -50.80 8.34
CA LYS A 414 26.58 -49.74 9.30
C LYS A 414 27.80 -50.13 10.13
N SER A 415 28.74 -49.21 10.30
CA SER A 415 29.86 -49.44 11.20
C SER A 415 29.37 -49.50 12.66
N PRO A 416 30.09 -50.18 13.58
CA PRO A 416 29.77 -50.12 15.00
C PRO A 416 29.68 -48.68 15.55
N GLN A 417 30.46 -47.76 14.97
CA GLN A 417 30.48 -46.34 15.33
C GLN A 417 29.21 -45.60 14.86
N GLU A 418 28.69 -45.91 13.67
CA GLU A 418 27.43 -45.35 13.16
C GLU A 418 26.23 -45.81 13.98
N ILE A 419 26.21 -47.08 14.39
CA ILE A 419 25.16 -47.63 15.26
C ILE A 419 25.16 -46.93 16.63
N LEU A 420 26.35 -46.72 17.21
CA LEU A 420 26.50 -45.98 18.47
C LEU A 420 26.07 -44.51 18.34
N ASN A 421 26.41 -43.86 17.22
CA ASN A 421 26.01 -42.48 16.95
C ASN A 421 24.48 -42.36 16.78
N GLU A 422 23.84 -43.26 16.03
CA GLU A 422 22.39 -43.29 15.86
C GLU A 422 21.67 -43.50 17.19
N TRP A 423 22.19 -44.42 18.03
CA TRP A 423 21.68 -44.62 19.38
C TRP A 423 21.85 -43.37 20.27
N SER A 424 23.00 -42.69 20.20
CA SER A 424 23.25 -41.43 20.91
C SER A 424 22.33 -40.31 20.44
N VAL A 425 22.07 -40.20 19.12
CA VAL A 425 21.15 -39.21 18.55
C VAL A 425 19.73 -39.46 19.04
N ASN A 426 19.28 -40.72 19.08
CA ASN A 426 17.96 -41.08 19.59
C ASN A 426 17.81 -40.71 21.08
N LEU A 427 18.83 -40.95 21.90
CA LEU A 427 18.86 -40.54 23.31
C LEU A 427 18.81 -39.02 23.48
N ASN A 428 19.61 -38.28 22.72
CA ASN A 428 19.62 -36.81 22.76
C ASN A 428 18.29 -36.22 22.28
N SER A 429 17.68 -36.82 21.25
CA SER A 429 16.35 -36.43 20.75
C SER A 429 15.29 -36.64 21.83
N LEU A 430 15.30 -37.81 22.50
CA LEU A 430 14.39 -38.11 23.61
C LEU A 430 14.57 -37.09 24.75
N MET A 431 15.81 -36.81 25.14
CA MET A 431 16.11 -35.84 26.20
C MET A 431 15.71 -34.40 25.81
N THR A 432 15.88 -34.03 24.54
CA THR A 432 15.46 -32.73 24.02
C THR A 432 13.94 -32.60 24.04
N ILE A 433 13.21 -33.65 23.65
CA ILE A 433 11.74 -33.68 23.71
C ILE A 433 11.26 -33.59 25.15
N ILE A 434 11.89 -34.32 26.09
CA ILE A 434 11.55 -34.26 27.51
C ILE A 434 11.82 -32.86 28.06
N ASN A 435 12.99 -32.27 27.83
CA ASN A 435 13.33 -30.92 28.29
C ASN A 435 12.40 -29.85 27.69
N LYS A 436 12.06 -29.97 26.41
CA LYS A 436 11.12 -29.06 25.75
C LYS A 436 9.72 -29.21 26.34
N THR A 437 9.28 -30.43 26.59
CA THR A 437 8.00 -30.71 27.27
C THR A 437 8.00 -30.14 28.68
N CYS A 438 9.05 -30.36 29.47
CA CYS A 438 9.18 -29.79 30.81
C CYS A 438 9.25 -28.25 30.80
N HIS A 439 9.94 -27.65 29.83
CA HIS A 439 9.99 -26.20 29.69
C HIS A 439 8.63 -25.62 29.32
N LEU A 440 7.88 -26.28 28.42
CA LEU A 440 6.51 -25.91 28.09
C LEU A 440 5.58 -26.07 29.30
N ILE A 441 5.70 -27.16 30.05
CA ILE A 441 4.94 -27.37 31.29
C ILE A 441 5.24 -26.26 32.30
N ASN A 442 6.52 -25.96 32.57
CA ASN A 442 6.90 -24.88 33.49
C ASN A 442 6.49 -23.50 32.98
N LYS A 443 6.53 -23.26 31.66
CA LYS A 443 6.06 -22.02 31.04
C LYS A 443 4.55 -21.86 31.25
N GLU A 444 3.77 -22.90 30.95
CA GLU A 444 2.32 -22.90 31.19
C GLU A 444 2.00 -22.79 32.69
N GLU A 445 2.73 -23.48 33.56
CA GLU A 445 2.58 -23.39 35.02
C GLU A 445 2.92 -21.99 35.52
N THR A 446 3.95 -21.32 34.97
CA THR A 446 4.29 -19.93 35.35
C THR A 446 3.26 -18.95 34.82
N VAL A 447 2.80 -19.10 33.57
CA VAL A 447 1.75 -18.27 32.94
C VAL A 447 0.42 -18.41 33.68
N HIS A 448 0.07 -19.63 34.13
CA HIS A 448 -1.14 -19.88 34.91
C HIS A 448 -1.00 -19.55 36.40
N ALA A 449 0.20 -19.67 37.00
CA ALA A 449 0.46 -19.29 38.40
C ALA A 449 0.59 -17.77 38.57
N SER A 450 1.05 -17.04 37.55
CA SER A 450 0.81 -15.61 37.40
C SER A 450 -0.62 -15.41 36.88
N VAL A 451 -1.61 -15.74 37.70
CA VAL A 451 -2.97 -15.24 37.49
C VAL A 451 -2.86 -13.72 37.45
N ILE A 452 -2.82 -13.15 36.25
CA ILE A 452 -3.16 -11.75 36.02
C ILE A 452 -4.57 -11.64 36.58
N GLN A 453 -4.68 -11.16 37.82
CA GLN A 453 -5.96 -10.77 38.39
C GLN A 453 -6.43 -9.61 37.52
N TRP A 454 -7.22 -9.94 36.51
CA TRP A 454 -7.87 -8.95 35.67
C TRP A 454 -8.61 -7.97 36.57
N PRO A 455 -8.38 -6.66 36.43
CA PRO A 455 -9.06 -5.69 37.25
C PRO A 455 -10.57 -5.94 37.12
N LYS A 456 -11.26 -6.04 38.26
CA LYS A 456 -12.72 -6.10 38.25
C LYS A 456 -13.24 -4.86 37.52
N PRO A 457 -14.34 -4.96 36.74
CA PRO A 457 -14.99 -3.80 36.18
C PRO A 457 -15.24 -2.74 37.25
N ILE A 458 -15.01 -1.47 36.89
CA ILE A 458 -15.14 -0.36 37.82
C ILE A 458 -16.62 -0.16 38.14
N ALA A 459 -17.01 -0.47 39.38
CA ALA A 459 -18.35 -0.23 39.91
C ALA A 459 -18.28 0.87 40.98
N LEU A 460 -18.46 2.12 40.58
CA LEU A 460 -18.59 3.23 41.50
C LEU A 460 -20.06 3.38 41.92
N SER A 461 -20.30 3.78 43.15
CA SER A 461 -21.65 4.09 43.65
C SER A 461 -22.28 5.27 42.90
N SER A 462 -21.47 6.19 42.36
CA SER A 462 -21.92 7.28 41.50
C SER A 462 -22.39 6.83 40.11
N SER A 463 -21.95 5.67 39.63
CA SER A 463 -22.24 5.21 38.27
C SER A 463 -23.72 4.96 38.02
N ALA A 464 -24.48 4.49 39.00
CA ALA A 464 -25.92 4.24 38.81
C ALA A 464 -26.66 5.54 38.48
N LYS A 465 -26.33 6.63 39.21
CA LYS A 465 -26.85 7.97 38.94
C LYS A 465 -26.37 8.48 37.58
N ALA A 466 -25.09 8.32 37.25
CA ALA A 466 -24.53 8.76 35.98
C ALA A 466 -25.22 8.12 34.76
N ILE A 467 -25.70 6.88 34.90
CA ILE A 467 -26.49 6.17 33.90
C ILE A 467 -27.95 6.62 33.89
N THR A 468 -28.56 6.87 35.05
CA THR A 468 -29.91 7.48 35.08
C THR A 468 -29.92 8.84 34.37
N ASP A 469 -28.91 9.68 34.60
CA ASP A 469 -28.77 10.98 33.93
C ASP A 469 -28.53 10.82 32.41
N LEU A 470 -27.80 9.76 32.00
CA LEU A 470 -27.64 9.41 30.58
C LEU A 470 -28.97 9.01 29.94
N ILE A 471 -29.75 8.14 30.60
CA ILE A 471 -31.06 7.70 30.12
C ILE A 471 -31.98 8.90 29.94
N ASP A 472 -32.00 9.82 30.92
CA ASP A 472 -32.79 11.05 30.85
C ASP A 472 -32.40 11.91 29.64
N ARG A 473 -31.09 12.14 29.40
CA ARG A 473 -30.62 12.89 28.22
C ARG A 473 -30.95 12.20 26.89
N VAL A 474 -30.76 10.88 26.79
CA VAL A 474 -31.07 10.13 25.57
C VAL A 474 -32.55 10.16 25.24
N LEU A 475 -33.41 10.18 26.27
CA LEU A 475 -34.87 10.23 26.14
C LEU A 475 -35.44 11.66 26.21
N ASP A 476 -34.60 12.70 26.13
CA ASP A 476 -34.99 14.12 26.19
C ASP A 476 -35.86 14.48 27.41
N GLY A 477 -35.60 13.87 28.56
CA GLY A 477 -36.36 14.10 29.80
C GLY A 477 -37.79 13.54 29.76
N ALA A 478 -38.09 12.61 28.84
CA ALA A 478 -39.41 11.99 28.76
C ALA A 478 -39.76 11.27 30.08
N PRO A 479 -41.03 11.30 30.55
CA PRO A 479 -41.43 10.70 31.83
C PRO A 479 -41.06 9.21 31.98
N VAL A 480 -40.99 8.48 30.86
CA VAL A 480 -40.59 7.07 30.82
C VAL A 480 -39.13 6.83 31.22
N ALA A 481 -38.26 7.85 31.19
CA ALA A 481 -36.88 7.74 31.67
C ALA A 481 -36.83 7.33 33.15
N GLN A 482 -37.78 7.81 33.95
CA GLN A 482 -37.90 7.51 35.38
C GLN A 482 -38.38 6.07 35.66
N LEU A 483 -38.82 5.35 34.62
CA LEU A 483 -39.24 3.95 34.72
C LEU A 483 -38.07 2.98 34.52
N PHE A 484 -36.87 3.46 34.20
CA PHE A 484 -35.65 2.66 34.23
C PHE A 484 -35.03 2.68 35.61
N GLN A 485 -34.95 1.50 36.24
CA GLN A 485 -34.24 1.29 37.49
C GLN A 485 -32.84 0.77 37.18
N VAL A 486 -31.80 1.40 37.72
CA VAL A 486 -30.40 1.01 37.47
C VAL A 486 -29.75 0.50 38.75
N SER A 487 -29.15 -0.68 38.68
CA SER A 487 -28.39 -1.31 39.76
C SER A 487 -27.03 -1.75 39.24
N ILE A 488 -25.96 -1.37 39.94
CA ILE A 488 -24.59 -1.71 39.57
C ILE A 488 -23.96 -2.56 40.67
N ASN A 489 -23.45 -3.71 40.28
CA ASN A 489 -22.79 -4.67 41.16
C ASN A 489 -21.62 -5.34 40.43
N ALA A 490 -20.38 -4.97 40.78
CA ALA A 490 -19.16 -5.54 40.21
C ALA A 490 -19.07 -7.07 40.30
N ASP A 491 -19.70 -7.69 41.30
CA ASP A 491 -19.67 -9.15 41.47
C ASP A 491 -20.53 -9.90 40.45
N LEU A 492 -21.32 -9.19 39.62
CA LEU A 492 -21.97 -9.78 38.44
C LEU A 492 -20.98 -10.12 37.32
N ALA A 493 -19.80 -9.50 37.32
CA ALA A 493 -18.77 -9.76 36.32
C ALA A 493 -18.30 -11.23 36.38
N ILE A 494 -18.11 -11.85 35.22
CA ILE A 494 -17.59 -13.22 35.12
C ILE A 494 -16.17 -13.14 34.58
N ASN A 495 -15.20 -13.63 35.37
CA ASN A 495 -13.77 -13.61 35.01
C ASN A 495 -13.28 -12.21 34.57
N GLY A 496 -13.78 -11.15 35.20
CA GLY A 496 -13.44 -9.76 34.86
C GLY A 496 -14.17 -9.17 33.65
N LYS A 497 -15.01 -9.94 32.96
CA LYS A 497 -15.80 -9.45 31.81
C LYS A 497 -17.13 -8.86 32.25
N ASP A 498 -17.55 -7.83 31.52
CA ASP A 498 -18.80 -7.12 31.80
C ASP A 498 -20.04 -7.99 31.57
N VAL A 499 -21.07 -7.77 32.40
CA VAL A 499 -22.36 -8.45 32.32
C VAL A 499 -23.47 -7.43 32.54
N PHE A 500 -24.55 -7.54 31.77
CA PHE A 500 -25.80 -6.86 32.09
C PHE A 500 -27.00 -7.81 32.08
N GLN A 501 -28.02 -7.44 32.84
CA GLN A 501 -29.28 -8.14 32.98
C GLN A 501 -30.43 -7.15 32.86
N LEU A 502 -31.42 -7.50 32.05
CA LEU A 502 -32.68 -6.76 31.91
C LEU A 502 -33.81 -7.62 32.45
N SER A 503 -34.65 -7.03 33.32
CA SER A 503 -35.83 -7.68 33.88
C SER A 503 -36.95 -6.66 34.07
N ASN A 504 -38.20 -7.12 34.20
CA ASN A 504 -39.29 -6.24 34.59
C ASN A 504 -39.05 -5.74 36.02
N GLY A 505 -39.15 -4.43 36.23
CA GLY A 505 -38.87 -3.78 37.52
C GLY A 505 -39.96 -4.02 38.56
N SER A 506 -39.71 -3.52 39.77
CA SER A 506 -40.64 -3.69 40.91
C SER A 506 -41.96 -2.95 40.75
N SER A 507 -41.97 -1.89 39.94
CA SER A 507 -43.15 -1.09 39.62
C SER A 507 -43.75 -1.54 38.30
N SER A 508 -45.08 -1.56 38.20
CA SER A 508 -45.76 -1.90 36.93
C SER A 508 -45.28 -0.99 35.80
N GLY A 509 -44.87 -1.57 34.67
CA GLY A 509 -44.37 -0.82 33.50
C GLY A 509 -42.95 -0.28 33.61
N SER A 510 -42.15 -0.72 34.60
CA SER A 510 -40.73 -0.37 34.76
C SER A 510 -39.78 -1.48 34.30
N ILE A 511 -38.54 -1.11 33.98
CA ILE A 511 -37.46 -2.04 33.60
C ILE A 511 -36.29 -1.87 34.56
N LEU A 512 -35.79 -2.99 35.11
CA LEU A 512 -34.60 -3.04 35.94
C LEU A 512 -33.39 -3.47 35.10
N ILE A 513 -32.38 -2.62 35.07
CA ILE A 513 -31.05 -2.87 34.49
C ILE A 513 -30.10 -3.17 35.64
N SER A 514 -29.65 -4.42 35.74
CA SER A 514 -28.61 -4.83 36.71
C SER A 514 -27.32 -5.17 35.97
N ALA A 515 -26.20 -4.53 36.29
CA ALA A 515 -24.96 -4.69 35.52
C ALA A 515 -23.69 -4.66 36.37
N SER A 516 -22.58 -5.16 35.81
CA SER A 516 -21.25 -5.18 36.45
C SER A 516 -20.61 -3.80 36.60
N SER A 517 -20.90 -2.89 35.68
CA SER A 517 -20.32 -1.54 35.59
C SER A 517 -21.35 -0.56 35.01
N GLY A 518 -21.08 0.75 35.09
CA GLY A 518 -21.94 1.76 34.46
C GLY A 518 -21.98 1.61 32.94
N VAL A 519 -20.84 1.34 32.31
CA VAL A 519 -20.77 1.03 30.86
C VAL A 519 -21.63 -0.18 30.50
N ALA A 520 -21.59 -1.26 31.28
CA ALA A 520 -22.44 -2.43 31.04
C ALA A 520 -23.93 -2.10 31.22
N ALA A 521 -24.30 -1.23 32.16
CA ALA A 521 -25.67 -0.76 32.32
C ALA A 521 -26.12 0.11 31.12
N ALA A 522 -25.27 1.00 30.61
CA ALA A 522 -25.55 1.81 29.42
C ALA A 522 -25.71 0.93 28.17
N MET A 523 -24.87 -0.10 28.00
CA MET A 523 -25.04 -1.09 26.95
C MET A 523 -26.33 -1.89 27.12
N GLY A 524 -26.72 -2.25 28.34
CA GLY A 524 -28.00 -2.90 28.63
C GLY A 524 -29.20 -2.01 28.27
N PHE A 525 -29.13 -0.72 28.56
CA PHE A 525 -30.12 0.26 28.10
C PHE A 525 -30.16 0.35 26.57
N ASN A 526 -29.02 0.44 25.89
CA ASN A 526 -28.97 0.46 24.43
C ASN A 526 -29.50 -0.84 23.81
N TYR A 527 -29.21 -1.99 24.42
CA TYR A 527 -29.76 -3.28 24.01
C TYR A 527 -31.29 -3.29 24.10
N TYR A 528 -31.85 -2.77 25.20
CA TYR A 528 -33.29 -2.60 25.34
C TYR A 528 -33.86 -1.70 24.22
N LEU A 529 -33.22 -0.56 23.96
CA LEU A 529 -33.65 0.34 22.89
C LEU A 529 -33.67 -0.36 21.52
N LYS A 530 -32.58 -1.03 21.14
CA LYS A 530 -32.42 -1.67 19.84
C LYS A 530 -33.37 -2.86 19.65
N TYR A 531 -33.34 -3.81 20.58
CA TYR A 531 -33.96 -5.13 20.36
C TYR A 531 -35.36 -5.26 20.96
N VAL A 532 -35.75 -4.40 21.89
CA VAL A 532 -37.10 -4.41 22.50
C VAL A 532 -37.92 -3.22 22.02
N ALA A 533 -37.37 -2.01 22.10
CA ALA A 533 -38.09 -0.79 21.74
C ALA A 533 -37.96 -0.40 20.26
N GLN A 534 -37.22 -1.15 19.44
CA GLN A 534 -37.02 -0.86 18.02
C GLN A 534 -36.59 0.60 17.77
N SER A 535 -35.69 1.08 18.62
CA SER A 535 -35.18 2.44 18.70
C SER A 535 -33.66 2.46 18.44
N SER A 536 -33.11 3.63 18.14
CA SER A 536 -31.69 3.79 17.84
C SER A 536 -31.14 5.18 18.20
N PHE A 537 -29.83 5.25 18.43
CA PHE A 537 -29.10 6.46 18.84
C PHE A 537 -27.72 6.47 18.16
N TYR A 538 -27.49 7.45 17.30
CA TYR A 538 -26.32 7.60 16.43
C TYR A 538 -25.76 9.02 16.47
N TRP A 539 -24.63 9.27 15.79
CA TRP A 539 -24.08 10.62 15.65
C TRP A 539 -24.98 11.52 14.78
N SER A 540 -25.52 10.95 13.71
CA SER A 540 -26.42 11.61 12.77
C SER A 540 -27.74 12.01 13.41
N GLY A 541 -28.19 11.30 14.45
CA GLY A 541 -29.43 11.57 15.16
C GLY A 541 -29.92 10.37 15.96
N LYS A 542 -31.19 10.40 16.33
CA LYS A 542 -31.81 9.31 17.08
C LYS A 542 -33.24 9.09 16.64
N ASN A 543 -33.72 7.90 16.90
CA ASN A 543 -35.11 7.54 16.71
C ASN A 543 -35.57 6.71 17.92
N ILE A 544 -36.43 7.30 18.77
CA ILE A 544 -36.86 6.72 20.04
C ILE A 544 -38.37 6.46 20.01
N ARG A 545 -38.77 5.19 20.06
CA ARG A 545 -40.18 4.74 20.07
C ARG A 545 -40.71 4.47 21.49
N LEU A 546 -40.43 5.37 22.42
CA LEU A 546 -40.89 5.29 23.81
C LEU A 546 -41.69 6.56 24.15
N SER A 547 -42.98 6.58 23.80
CA SER A 547 -43.86 7.76 23.95
C SER A 547 -45.06 7.54 24.89
N GLY A 548 -45.21 6.34 25.47
CA GLY A 548 -46.29 6.01 26.39
C GLY A 548 -46.02 6.37 27.86
N SER A 549 -46.91 5.97 28.77
CA SER A 549 -46.71 6.07 30.23
C SER A 549 -46.09 4.81 30.86
N SER A 550 -45.72 3.82 30.05
CA SER A 550 -45.09 2.56 30.49
C SER A 550 -44.05 2.10 29.47
N LEU A 551 -43.02 1.39 29.96
CA LEU A 551 -42.04 0.71 29.11
C LEU A 551 -42.62 -0.62 28.56
N ILE A 552 -42.08 -1.07 27.42
CA ILE A 552 -42.43 -2.37 26.82
C ILE A 552 -41.91 -3.47 27.76
N PRO A 553 -42.79 -4.35 28.29
CA PRO A 553 -42.39 -5.38 29.23
C PRO A 553 -41.63 -6.50 28.53
N LEU A 554 -40.71 -7.13 29.26
CA LEU A 554 -39.96 -8.29 28.80
C LEU A 554 -40.78 -9.56 29.06
N SER A 555 -40.84 -10.44 28.06
CA SER A 555 -41.44 -11.78 28.19
C SER A 555 -40.60 -12.70 29.09
N THR A 556 -39.28 -12.57 29.01
CA THR A 556 -38.30 -13.25 29.86
C THR A 556 -37.14 -12.32 30.23
N PRO A 557 -36.50 -12.50 31.41
CA PRO A 557 -35.29 -11.77 31.73
C PRO A 557 -34.18 -12.05 30.72
N ILE A 558 -33.45 -11.01 30.32
CA ILE A 558 -32.32 -11.09 29.38
C ILE A 558 -31.04 -10.94 30.17
N ARG A 559 -30.04 -11.79 29.90
CA ARG A 559 -28.70 -11.70 30.50
C ARG A 559 -27.65 -11.88 29.41
N ILE A 560 -26.78 -10.89 29.24
CA ILE A 560 -25.70 -10.92 28.25
C ILE A 560 -24.36 -10.75 28.96
N LEU A 561 -23.38 -11.57 28.54
CA LEU A 561 -21.99 -11.53 28.98
C LEU A 561 -21.15 -11.03 27.81
N ALA A 562 -20.27 -10.06 28.06
CA ALA A 562 -19.30 -9.61 27.06
C ALA A 562 -18.29 -10.72 26.74
N ASN A 563 -17.92 -10.82 25.46
CA ASN A 563 -16.88 -11.71 24.97
C ASN A 563 -15.48 -11.22 25.36
N ASP A 564 -15.30 -9.91 25.54
CA ASP A 564 -13.99 -9.29 25.77
C ASP A 564 -13.95 -8.40 27.01
N PHE A 565 -12.74 -8.09 27.47
CA PHE A 565 -12.51 -7.21 28.61
C PHE A 565 -12.67 -5.75 28.21
N PHE A 566 -11.98 -5.36 27.13
CA PHE A 566 -11.93 -3.97 26.69
C PHE A 566 -12.68 -3.76 25.39
N ARG A 567 -13.36 -2.62 25.33
CA ARG A 567 -13.88 -2.04 24.10
C ARG A 567 -13.23 -0.68 23.91
N TRP A 568 -12.36 -0.59 22.91
CA TRP A 568 -11.49 0.57 22.68
C TRP A 568 -12.13 1.61 21.77
N TYR A 569 -11.92 2.89 22.07
CA TYR A 569 -12.26 4.01 21.20
C TYR A 569 -11.10 4.99 21.07
N GLY A 570 -10.78 5.31 19.82
CA GLY A 570 -10.02 6.48 19.45
C GLY A 570 -8.76 6.16 18.67
N ASN A 571 -8.48 7.02 17.70
CA ASN A 571 -7.19 7.19 17.03
C ASN A 571 -6.69 8.59 17.40
N PRO A 572 -5.37 8.85 17.53
CA PRO A 572 -4.90 10.23 17.67
C PRO A 572 -5.51 11.20 16.66
N CYS A 573 -5.70 10.76 15.41
CA CYS A 573 -6.31 11.52 14.33
C CYS A 573 -7.76 11.93 14.62
N THR A 574 -8.56 11.13 15.34
CA THR A 574 -9.97 11.45 15.69
C THR A 574 -10.08 12.78 16.41
N PHE A 575 -9.10 13.09 17.25
CA PHE A 575 -9.05 14.30 18.07
C PHE A 575 -8.61 15.54 17.28
N SER A 576 -8.19 15.37 16.02
CA SER A 576 -7.91 16.45 15.08
C SER A 576 -9.01 16.57 14.02
N TYR A 577 -9.38 15.48 13.35
CA TYR A 577 -10.36 15.51 12.25
C TYR A 577 -11.81 15.59 12.68
N SER A 578 -12.11 15.38 13.97
CA SER A 578 -13.50 15.41 14.45
C SER A 578 -13.65 16.20 15.74
N ALA A 579 -12.87 15.89 16.78
CA ALA A 579 -13.17 16.38 18.13
C ALA A 579 -12.46 17.69 18.53
N VAL A 580 -11.55 18.21 17.69
CA VAL A 580 -10.67 19.35 18.05
C VAL A 580 -11.44 20.61 18.46
N PHE A 581 -12.58 20.86 17.81
CA PHE A 581 -13.39 22.05 18.05
C PHE A 581 -14.64 21.79 18.89
N TRP A 582 -14.72 20.65 19.58
CA TRP A 582 -15.88 20.35 20.41
C TRP A 582 -15.87 21.11 21.73
N ASN A 583 -17.06 21.55 22.14
CA ASN A 583 -17.33 21.96 23.51
C ASN A 583 -17.80 20.75 24.36
N PHE A 584 -17.98 20.98 25.67
CA PHE A 584 -18.39 19.89 26.56
C PHE A 584 -19.75 19.29 26.21
N SER A 585 -20.71 20.06 25.70
CA SER A 585 -22.03 19.53 25.33
C SER A 585 -21.94 18.49 24.20
N ARG A 586 -21.05 18.70 23.21
CA ARG A 586 -20.80 17.69 22.17
C ARG A 586 -20.02 16.49 22.71
N TRP A 587 -19.05 16.72 23.61
CA TRP A 587 -18.32 15.65 24.29
C TRP A 587 -19.22 14.78 25.18
N GLU A 588 -20.17 15.37 25.90
CA GLU A 588 -21.12 14.64 26.75
C GLU A 588 -21.96 13.67 25.93
N LYS A 589 -22.44 14.10 24.75
CA LYS A 589 -23.13 13.23 23.80
C LYS A 589 -22.24 12.10 23.28
N GLU A 590 -20.96 12.39 23.01
CA GLU A 590 -20.02 11.35 22.57
C GLU A 590 -19.77 10.32 23.69
N ILE A 591 -19.58 10.77 24.92
CA ILE A 591 -19.36 9.88 26.07
C ILE A 591 -20.59 9.02 26.34
N ASP A 592 -21.80 9.60 26.21
CA ASP A 592 -23.04 8.83 26.30
C ASP A 592 -23.14 7.79 25.17
N TRP A 593 -22.79 8.15 23.92
CA TRP A 593 -22.71 7.21 22.79
C TRP A 593 -21.67 6.10 23.03
N MET A 594 -20.48 6.46 23.54
CA MET A 594 -19.43 5.50 23.90
C MET A 594 -19.96 4.48 24.91
N ALA A 595 -20.56 4.97 26.01
CA ALA A 595 -21.11 4.12 27.07
C ALA A 595 -22.23 3.21 26.54
N MET A 596 -23.14 3.75 25.72
CA MET A 596 -24.24 2.98 25.12
C MET A 596 -23.76 1.90 24.16
N ASN A 597 -22.60 2.06 23.51
CA ASN A 597 -22.00 1.02 22.68
C ASN A 597 -20.97 0.16 23.45
N GLY A 598 -20.97 0.28 24.78
CA GLY A 598 -20.15 -0.52 25.66
C GLY A 598 -18.67 -0.12 25.69
N ILE A 599 -18.23 1.00 25.12
CA ILE A 599 -16.83 1.41 25.18
C ILE A 599 -16.42 1.68 26.64
N ASN A 600 -15.32 1.07 27.08
CA ASN A 600 -14.80 1.20 28.45
C ASN A 600 -13.32 1.60 28.53
N LEU A 601 -12.62 1.73 27.41
CA LEU A 601 -11.23 2.18 27.34
C LEU A 601 -11.10 3.21 26.20
N VAL A 602 -10.73 4.45 26.53
CA VAL A 602 -10.78 5.58 25.59
C VAL A 602 -9.47 6.35 25.55
N TYR A 603 -8.97 6.66 24.37
CA TYR A 603 -7.83 7.57 24.21
C TYR A 603 -8.19 8.99 24.68
N ALA A 604 -7.50 9.54 25.67
CA ALA A 604 -7.86 10.82 26.29
C ALA A 604 -6.71 11.84 26.20
N THR A 605 -6.67 12.61 25.11
CA THR A 605 -5.57 13.56 24.81
C THR A 605 -5.94 15.03 24.85
N THR A 606 -7.23 15.36 25.00
CA THR A 606 -7.71 16.74 25.06
C THR A 606 -7.00 17.52 26.17
N GLY A 607 -6.55 18.75 25.87
CA GLY A 607 -5.97 19.67 26.85
C GLY A 607 -4.55 19.35 27.35
N MET A 608 -3.91 18.30 26.83
CA MET A 608 -2.61 17.85 27.34
C MET A 608 -1.47 18.83 27.03
N GLU A 609 -1.61 19.66 26.00
CA GLU A 609 -0.64 20.72 25.67
C GLU A 609 -0.46 21.71 26.85
N TYR A 610 -1.49 21.91 27.68
CA TYR A 610 -1.38 22.73 28.89
C TYR A 610 -0.37 22.14 29.89
N ILE A 611 -0.42 20.83 30.12
CA ILE A 611 0.49 20.13 31.03
C ILE A 611 1.92 20.19 30.49
N PHE A 612 2.10 19.91 29.19
CA PHE A 612 3.40 20.01 28.54
C PHE A 612 3.98 21.42 28.64
N SER A 613 3.16 22.44 28.32
CA SER A 613 3.56 23.85 28.43
C SER A 613 3.97 24.21 29.85
N LYS A 614 3.17 23.82 30.85
CA LYS A 614 3.47 24.06 32.28
C LYS A 614 4.81 23.45 32.70
N VAL A 615 5.05 22.17 32.36
CA VAL A 615 6.29 21.49 32.74
C VAL A 615 7.50 22.08 32.00
N PHE A 616 7.40 22.34 30.70
CA PHE A 616 8.51 22.94 29.95
C PHE A 616 8.85 24.37 30.44
N LEU A 617 7.86 25.19 30.79
CA LEU A 617 8.12 26.49 31.43
C LEU A 617 8.87 26.33 32.77
N GLN A 618 8.51 25.34 33.60
CA GLN A 618 9.22 25.04 34.85
C GLN A 618 10.66 24.55 34.61
N MET A 619 10.90 23.88 33.47
CA MET A 619 12.24 23.47 33.01
C MET A 619 13.01 24.61 32.33
N GLY A 620 12.47 25.84 32.32
CA GLY A 620 13.15 27.05 31.85
C GLY A 620 12.96 27.35 30.36
N PHE A 621 12.05 26.67 29.65
CA PHE A 621 11.68 27.08 28.28
C PHE A 621 10.90 28.38 28.33
N SER A 622 11.14 29.25 27.34
CA SER A 622 10.40 30.51 27.17
C SER A 622 9.11 30.27 26.41
N GLN A 623 8.15 31.19 26.54
CA GLN A 623 6.90 31.13 25.77
C GLN A 623 7.15 31.07 24.26
N SER A 624 8.08 31.89 23.74
CA SER A 624 8.41 31.89 22.32
C SER A 624 8.96 30.56 21.83
N GLU A 625 9.69 29.82 22.67
CA GLU A 625 10.18 28.47 22.31
C GLU A 625 9.03 27.45 22.25
N LEU A 626 7.96 27.66 23.04
CA LEU A 626 6.77 26.81 23.03
C LEU A 626 5.81 27.18 21.89
N ASP A 627 5.73 28.46 21.55
CA ASP A 627 4.97 28.96 20.41
C ASP A 627 5.53 28.40 19.08
N ASP A 628 6.86 28.20 19.01
CA ASP A 628 7.54 27.51 17.90
C ASP A 628 7.48 25.97 17.99
N TYR A 629 6.97 25.40 19.08
CA TYR A 629 6.91 23.95 19.32
C TYR A 629 5.53 23.38 18.95
N PHE A 630 4.46 23.91 19.53
CA PHE A 630 3.11 23.42 19.28
C PHE A 630 2.61 23.80 17.87
N THR A 631 1.86 22.91 17.25
CA THR A 631 1.11 23.21 16.02
C THR A 631 -0.18 23.96 16.35
N GLY A 632 -0.91 24.39 15.33
CA GLY A 632 -2.28 24.85 15.45
C GLY A 632 -3.24 23.73 15.88
N PRO A 633 -4.44 24.07 16.40
CA PRO A 633 -5.37 23.10 16.98
C PRO A 633 -5.66 21.90 16.08
N ALA A 634 -5.92 22.17 14.80
CA ALA A 634 -6.36 21.15 13.84
C ALA A 634 -5.26 20.11 13.51
N PHE A 635 -4.03 20.30 14.00
CA PHE A 635 -2.89 19.45 13.67
C PHE A 635 -2.24 18.80 14.90
N LEU A 636 -2.94 18.78 16.04
CA LEU A 636 -2.38 18.30 17.30
C LEU A 636 -2.13 16.79 17.33
N ALA A 637 -2.86 15.99 16.53
CA ALA A 637 -2.58 14.56 16.40
C ALA A 637 -1.13 14.31 15.96
N TRP A 638 -0.73 14.92 14.83
CA TRP A 638 0.60 14.79 14.25
C TRP A 638 1.68 15.50 15.05
N HIS A 639 1.31 16.51 15.85
CA HIS A 639 2.23 17.08 16.83
C HIS A 639 2.58 16.09 17.94
N ARG A 640 1.55 15.48 18.57
CA ARG A 640 1.73 14.52 19.67
C ARG A 640 2.50 13.28 19.24
N MET A 641 2.31 12.86 17.98
CA MET A 641 3.03 11.75 17.35
C MET A 641 4.43 12.14 16.85
N GLY A 642 4.84 13.41 16.92
CA GLY A 642 6.19 13.86 16.59
C GLY A 642 6.47 14.16 15.12
N ASN A 643 5.43 14.13 14.30
CA ASN A 643 5.51 14.35 12.86
C ASN A 643 5.60 15.85 12.54
N LEU A 644 4.88 16.71 13.29
CA LEU A 644 4.79 18.15 13.05
C LEU A 644 5.08 19.00 14.29
N GLN A 645 5.60 20.20 14.06
CA GLN A 645 5.80 21.26 15.04
C GLN A 645 5.55 22.60 14.36
N LYS A 646 5.15 23.64 15.09
CA LYS A 646 4.91 25.01 14.59
C LYS A 646 3.77 25.19 13.56
N HIS A 647 3.49 24.21 12.72
CA HIS A 647 2.55 24.30 11.61
C HIS A 647 1.19 24.84 12.06
N ALA A 648 0.70 25.89 11.39
CA ALA A 648 -0.57 26.57 11.68
C ALA A 648 -0.75 27.06 13.14
N GLY A 649 0.33 27.14 13.93
CA GLY A 649 0.36 27.71 15.28
C GLY A 649 0.63 29.22 15.30
N PRO A 650 0.85 29.82 16.49
CA PRO A 650 0.94 29.19 17.81
C PRO A 650 -0.41 29.02 18.51
N LEU A 651 -0.46 28.15 19.53
CA LEU A 651 -1.60 28.04 20.44
C LEU A 651 -1.62 29.20 21.44
N SER A 652 -2.77 29.84 21.63
CA SER A 652 -2.91 30.88 22.63
C SER A 652 -2.94 30.29 24.06
N ARG A 653 -2.50 31.06 25.05
CA ARG A 653 -2.62 30.67 26.47
C ARG A 653 -4.07 30.37 26.88
N LYS A 654 -5.02 31.09 26.26
CA LYS A 654 -6.43 30.90 26.49
C LYS A 654 -6.91 29.54 25.96
N TRP A 655 -6.45 29.15 24.77
CA TRP A 655 -6.71 27.80 24.23
C TRP A 655 -6.21 26.72 25.19
N HIS A 656 -4.96 26.82 25.67
CA HIS A 656 -4.43 25.85 26.64
C HIS A 656 -5.31 25.75 27.90
N ALA A 657 -5.71 26.88 28.48
CA ALA A 657 -6.55 26.90 29.68
C ALA A 657 -7.95 26.31 29.43
N SER A 658 -8.62 26.71 28.34
CA SER A 658 -9.97 26.23 28.02
C SER A 658 -10.00 24.74 27.68
N GLN A 659 -9.01 24.26 26.94
CA GLN A 659 -8.91 22.83 26.61
C GLN A 659 -8.57 21.98 27.85
N PHE A 660 -7.77 22.51 28.78
CA PHE A 660 -7.50 21.81 30.04
C PHE A 660 -8.73 21.75 30.95
N GLU A 661 -9.51 22.81 31.03
CA GLU A 661 -10.80 22.79 31.74
C GLU A 661 -11.77 21.77 31.12
N LEU A 662 -11.84 21.73 29.78
CA LEU A 662 -12.62 20.74 29.05
C LEU A 662 -12.15 19.31 29.35
N ALA A 663 -10.82 19.07 29.39
CA ALA A 663 -10.25 17.78 29.72
C ALA A 663 -10.68 17.29 31.11
N GLN A 664 -10.71 18.18 32.11
CA GLN A 664 -11.19 17.84 33.45
C GLN A 664 -12.67 17.43 33.45
N GLN A 665 -13.52 18.10 32.65
CA GLN A 665 -14.94 17.74 32.54
C GLN A 665 -15.13 16.37 31.84
N ILE A 666 -14.40 16.13 30.75
CA ILE A 666 -14.42 14.85 30.01
C ILE A 666 -14.02 13.70 30.92
N ILE A 667 -12.88 13.82 31.61
CA ILE A 667 -12.32 12.77 32.46
C ILE A 667 -13.23 12.46 33.65
N ARG A 668 -13.81 13.49 34.29
CA ARG A 668 -14.79 13.29 35.37
C ARG A 668 -16.00 12.52 34.88
N ARG A 669 -16.55 12.88 33.71
CA ARG A 669 -17.72 12.19 33.14
C ARG A 669 -17.41 10.73 32.76
N MET A 670 -16.24 10.48 32.17
CA MET A 670 -15.77 9.11 31.90
C MET A 670 -15.67 8.30 33.19
N ALA A 671 -15.02 8.84 34.22
CA ALA A 671 -14.85 8.19 35.51
C ALA A 671 -16.20 7.88 36.18
N ASP A 672 -17.15 8.83 36.16
CA ASP A 672 -18.49 8.62 36.74
C ASP A 672 -19.22 7.44 36.11
N ILE A 673 -19.07 7.21 34.79
CA ILE A 673 -19.67 6.07 34.08
C ILE A 673 -18.88 4.77 34.28
N GLY A 674 -17.58 4.87 34.58
CA GLY A 674 -16.66 3.72 34.61
C GLY A 674 -15.93 3.48 33.29
N ILE A 675 -15.79 4.50 32.45
CA ILE A 675 -14.89 4.51 31.29
C ILE A 675 -13.48 4.87 31.76
N ILE A 676 -12.48 4.12 31.31
CA ILE A 676 -11.08 4.31 31.66
C ILE A 676 -10.42 5.22 30.61
N PRO A 677 -9.96 6.43 30.98
CA PRO A 677 -9.21 7.29 30.09
C PRO A 677 -7.75 6.83 29.98
N VAL A 678 -7.26 6.58 28.77
CA VAL A 678 -5.84 6.32 28.50
C VAL A 678 -5.13 7.65 28.31
N LEU A 679 -4.26 8.00 29.25
CA LEU A 679 -3.62 9.31 29.32
C LEU A 679 -2.26 9.27 28.61
N PRO A 680 -1.83 10.34 27.93
CA PRO A 680 -0.53 10.35 27.28
C PRO A 680 0.61 10.38 28.29
N ALA A 681 1.63 9.57 28.01
CA ALA A 681 2.95 9.66 28.62
C ALA A 681 3.92 10.42 27.72
N PHE A 682 5.13 10.66 28.22
CA PHE A 682 6.16 11.36 27.48
C PHE A 682 6.71 10.51 26.34
N THR A 683 6.60 11.02 25.11
CA THR A 683 7.06 10.37 23.88
C THR A 683 8.51 10.66 23.53
N GLY A 684 9.15 11.62 24.20
CA GLY A 684 10.52 12.06 23.89
C GLY A 684 10.61 13.36 23.12
N PHE A 685 9.55 13.77 22.43
CA PHE A 685 9.55 15.00 21.63
C PHE A 685 9.66 16.25 22.49
N MET A 686 10.53 17.18 22.08
CA MET A 686 10.97 18.33 22.87
C MET A 686 11.10 19.59 21.99
N PRO A 687 11.02 20.80 22.58
CA PRO A 687 11.29 22.04 21.85
C PRO A 687 12.67 22.02 21.17
N ARG A 688 12.79 22.65 19.99
CA ARG A 688 14.04 22.65 19.19
C ARG A 688 15.28 23.15 19.95
N SER A 689 15.08 23.96 20.97
CA SER A 689 16.14 24.49 21.81
C SER A 689 16.59 23.53 22.91
N ALA A 690 15.94 22.37 23.08
CA ALA A 690 16.27 21.39 24.11
C ALA A 690 17.74 20.93 24.07
N PRO A 691 18.37 20.67 22.91
CA PRO A 691 19.80 20.34 22.85
C PRO A 691 20.71 21.45 23.38
N LYS A 692 20.30 22.73 23.31
CA LYS A 692 21.05 23.84 23.90
C LYS A 692 20.94 23.85 25.42
N ARG A 693 19.82 23.37 25.97
CA ARG A 693 19.56 23.34 27.42
C ARG A 693 20.11 22.09 28.09
N PHE A 694 20.10 20.96 27.39
CA PHE A 694 20.64 19.68 27.87
C PHE A 694 21.79 19.23 26.96
N PRO A 695 22.94 19.94 26.94
CA PRO A 695 24.01 19.71 25.95
C PRO A 695 24.69 18.34 26.07
N THR A 696 24.55 17.67 27.21
CA THR A 696 25.10 16.33 27.45
C THR A 696 24.11 15.20 27.15
N ALA A 697 22.85 15.53 26.90
CA ALA A 697 21.81 14.54 26.64
C ALA A 697 21.78 14.13 25.16
N LYS A 698 21.35 12.91 24.91
CA LYS A 698 21.33 12.31 23.58
C LYS A 698 20.01 12.62 22.86
N PHE A 699 20.10 13.40 21.78
CA PHE A 699 18.96 13.78 20.95
C PHE A 699 19.07 13.25 19.53
N TYR A 700 17.92 13.07 18.91
CA TYR A 700 17.75 12.81 17.48
C TYR A 700 16.70 13.74 16.90
N ASN A 701 16.65 13.82 15.58
CA ASN A 701 15.57 14.49 14.86
C ASN A 701 14.73 13.43 14.13
N SER A 702 13.42 13.62 14.08
CA SER A 702 12.57 12.88 13.16
C SER A 702 12.88 13.24 11.70
N SER A 703 12.44 12.39 10.77
CA SER A 703 12.50 12.65 9.34
C SER A 703 11.60 13.82 8.94
N ASP A 704 11.86 14.39 7.77
CA ASP A 704 10.89 15.29 7.13
C ASP A 704 9.65 14.49 6.74
N TRP A 705 8.60 14.65 7.53
CA TRP A 705 7.36 13.92 7.32
C TRP A 705 6.59 14.55 6.16
N VAL A 706 6.37 13.76 5.10
CA VAL A 706 5.52 14.04 3.92
C VAL A 706 5.74 15.38 3.21
N GLY A 707 6.95 15.94 3.34
CA GLY A 707 7.40 17.12 2.59
C GLY A 707 7.08 18.48 3.23
N PHE A 708 6.79 18.54 4.53
CA PHE A 708 6.59 19.79 5.27
C PHE A 708 7.89 20.62 5.43
N GLY A 709 9.04 19.98 5.24
CA GLY A 709 10.34 20.55 5.51
C GLY A 709 10.63 20.67 7.00
N CYS A 710 11.92 20.68 7.36
CA CYS A 710 12.33 20.74 8.76
C CYS A 710 11.99 22.05 9.50
N ASN A 711 11.35 23.03 8.85
CA ASN A 711 10.78 24.19 9.56
C ASN A 711 9.45 23.85 10.24
N GLU A 712 8.69 22.87 9.74
CA GLU A 712 7.38 22.46 10.29
C GLU A 712 7.34 20.97 10.66
N SER A 713 8.37 20.20 10.30
CA SER A 713 8.59 18.80 10.71
C SER A 713 9.97 18.64 11.38
N CYS A 714 10.60 17.47 11.30
CA CYS A 714 11.93 17.15 11.86
C CYS A 714 12.05 17.52 13.35
N MET A 715 11.08 17.07 14.15
CA MET A 715 10.99 17.34 15.57
C MET A 715 12.16 16.71 16.32
N VAL A 716 12.72 17.47 17.26
CA VAL A 716 13.78 16.97 18.13
C VAL A 716 13.14 16.04 19.16
N TYR A 717 13.73 14.86 19.36
CA TYR A 717 13.34 13.98 20.45
C TYR A 717 14.54 13.47 21.23
N LEU A 718 14.32 13.30 22.53
CA LEU A 718 15.26 12.79 23.50
C LEU A 718 15.27 11.26 23.44
N ASP A 719 16.45 10.66 23.37
CA ASP A 719 16.61 9.21 23.36
C ASP A 719 16.07 8.60 24.67
N PRO A 720 15.16 7.61 24.64
CA PRO A 720 14.62 6.99 25.85
C PRO A 720 15.64 6.27 26.74
N THR A 721 16.84 5.98 26.23
CA THR A 721 17.96 5.43 27.00
C THR A 721 18.74 6.50 27.78
N ASP A 722 18.49 7.79 27.52
CA ASP A 722 19.14 8.90 28.21
C ASP A 722 18.48 9.17 29.59
N PRO A 723 19.24 9.40 30.67
CA PRO A 723 18.69 9.68 31.99
C PRO A 723 17.74 10.90 32.05
N ILE A 724 17.94 11.90 31.17
CA ILE A 724 17.06 13.08 31.11
C ILE A 724 15.66 12.69 30.63
N PHE A 725 15.52 11.64 29.81
CA PHE A 725 14.21 11.17 29.34
C PHE A 725 13.32 10.81 30.51
N LYS A 726 13.85 10.01 31.44
CA LYS A 726 13.16 9.62 32.66
C LYS A 726 12.80 10.83 33.52
N GLN A 727 13.71 11.80 33.65
CA GLN A 727 13.45 13.02 34.43
C GLN A 727 12.26 13.81 33.86
N VAL A 728 12.23 14.04 32.55
CA VAL A 728 11.15 14.78 31.89
C VAL A 728 9.84 14.00 31.95
N GLY A 729 9.88 12.70 31.63
CA GLY A 729 8.69 11.86 31.62
C GLY A 729 8.05 11.68 32.99
N VAL A 730 8.85 11.54 34.05
CA VAL A 730 8.34 11.52 35.44
C VAL A 730 7.70 12.85 35.81
N ALA A 731 8.29 13.99 35.42
CA ALA A 731 7.72 15.30 35.70
C ALA A 731 6.38 15.51 34.99
N LEU A 732 6.29 15.17 33.71
CA LEU A 732 5.05 15.25 32.93
C LEU A 732 3.96 14.36 33.50
N LEU A 733 4.26 13.09 33.75
CA LEU A 733 3.25 12.13 34.20
C LEU A 733 2.75 12.44 35.62
N ASN A 734 3.63 12.86 36.53
CA ASN A 734 3.22 13.36 37.84
C ASN A 734 2.31 14.58 37.74
N GLU A 735 2.66 15.55 36.90
CA GLU A 735 1.86 16.76 36.71
C GLU A 735 0.49 16.42 36.10
N THR A 736 0.42 15.49 35.15
CA THR A 736 -0.85 14.95 34.62
C THR A 736 -1.72 14.38 35.72
N ILE A 737 -1.20 13.45 36.53
CA ILE A 737 -1.95 12.79 37.62
C ILE A 737 -2.43 13.80 38.65
N ILE A 738 -1.57 14.74 39.06
CA ILE A 738 -1.90 15.78 40.04
C ILE A 738 -2.97 16.73 39.50
N SER A 739 -2.79 17.24 38.29
CA SER A 739 -3.66 18.27 37.71
C SER A 739 -5.04 17.72 37.30
N LEU A 740 -5.13 16.45 36.92
CA LEU A 740 -6.39 15.79 36.57
C LEU A 740 -7.03 15.06 37.76
N ASN A 741 -6.29 14.88 38.86
CA ASN A 741 -6.71 14.15 40.07
C ASN A 741 -7.20 12.73 39.77
N ILE A 742 -6.50 12.02 38.87
CA ILE A 742 -6.79 10.63 38.51
C ILE A 742 -5.49 9.92 38.12
N THR A 743 -5.40 8.63 38.48
CA THR A 743 -4.47 7.69 37.87
C THR A 743 -5.31 6.65 37.15
N SER A 744 -5.19 6.55 35.83
CA SER A 744 -5.93 5.56 35.06
C SER A 744 -5.23 4.21 35.03
N HIS A 745 -3.93 4.17 35.35
CA HIS A 745 -3.04 3.03 35.14
C HIS A 745 -2.78 2.67 33.68
N TYR A 746 -3.46 3.29 32.71
CA TYR A 746 -3.29 3.05 31.29
C TYR A 746 -2.72 4.30 30.62
N TYR A 747 -1.54 4.15 30.03
CA TYR A 747 -0.81 5.25 29.43
C TYR A 747 -0.44 4.97 27.99
N SER A 748 -0.49 5.99 27.14
CA SER A 748 -0.12 5.87 25.73
C SER A 748 1.19 6.58 25.41
N CYS A 749 2.01 5.96 24.58
CA CYS A 749 3.25 6.53 24.08
C CYS A 749 3.63 5.87 22.74
N ASP A 750 3.79 6.65 21.68
CA ASP A 750 4.10 6.16 20.33
C ASP A 750 5.23 7.00 19.71
N LEU A 751 6.50 6.64 19.97
CA LEU A 751 7.66 7.44 19.55
C LEU A 751 7.97 7.35 18.04
N PHE A 752 7.71 6.22 17.40
CA PHE A 752 8.12 5.97 16.00
C PHE A 752 6.92 5.83 15.05
N ASN A 753 5.83 6.56 15.32
CA ASN A 753 4.65 6.53 14.45
C ASN A 753 4.97 7.18 13.09
N GLU A 754 4.92 6.40 12.01
CA GLU A 754 5.31 6.83 10.66
C GLU A 754 6.71 7.44 10.58
N MET A 755 7.62 6.97 11.43
CA MET A 755 9.01 7.41 11.46
C MET A 755 9.93 6.20 11.59
N THR A 756 11.04 6.23 10.87
CA THR A 756 12.07 5.18 10.99
C THR A 756 12.97 5.49 12.19
N PRO A 757 13.16 4.53 13.12
CA PRO A 757 14.14 4.68 14.18
C PRO A 757 15.55 4.96 13.61
N PRO A 758 16.36 5.79 14.28
CA PRO A 758 17.66 6.23 13.78
C PRO A 758 18.71 5.12 13.84
N VAL A 759 18.44 4.08 14.64
CA VAL A 759 19.30 2.93 14.87
C VAL A 759 18.44 1.68 14.76
N SER A 760 18.85 0.75 13.89
CA SER A 760 18.12 -0.49 13.62
C SER A 760 18.60 -1.71 14.41
N ASP A 761 19.54 -1.50 15.34
CA ASP A 761 20.10 -2.56 16.20
C ASP A 761 19.04 -3.12 17.14
N LEU A 762 19.02 -4.44 17.32
CA LEU A 762 18.00 -5.14 18.09
C LEU A 762 18.04 -4.77 19.58
N ASN A 763 19.23 -4.67 20.17
CA ASN A 763 19.36 -4.33 21.59
C ASN A 763 18.94 -2.88 21.82
N TYR A 764 19.34 -1.97 20.95
CA TYR A 764 18.90 -0.58 21.02
C TYR A 764 17.37 -0.46 20.98
N LEU A 765 16.70 -1.15 20.06
CA LEU A 765 15.24 -1.13 19.98
C LEU A 765 14.59 -1.67 21.27
N ALA A 766 15.16 -2.71 21.87
CA ALA A 766 14.69 -3.24 23.14
C ALA A 766 14.91 -2.24 24.30
N ASP A 767 16.08 -1.60 24.35
CA ASP A 767 16.46 -0.61 25.38
C ASP A 767 15.59 0.64 25.33
N VAL A 768 15.23 1.10 24.12
CA VAL A 768 14.32 2.23 23.92
C VAL A 768 12.96 1.95 24.54
N ASN A 769 12.40 0.76 24.27
CA ASN A 769 11.10 0.36 24.78
C ASN A 769 11.14 0.18 26.32
N GLU A 770 12.21 -0.41 26.85
CA GLU A 770 12.46 -0.50 28.30
C GLU A 770 12.52 0.88 28.97
N GLY A 771 13.24 1.84 28.39
CA GLY A 771 13.37 3.21 28.93
C GLY A 771 12.03 3.94 29.03
N ILE A 772 11.17 3.80 28.01
CA ILE A 772 9.81 4.35 28.01
C ILE A 772 8.99 3.72 29.14
N PHE A 773 8.94 2.38 29.20
CA PHE A 773 8.12 1.68 30.17
C PHE A 773 8.57 1.92 31.62
N LEU A 774 9.87 1.87 31.91
CA LEU A 774 10.42 2.13 33.24
C LEU A 774 10.12 3.56 33.72
N THR A 775 10.00 4.51 32.79
CA THR A 775 9.60 5.89 33.12
C THR A 775 8.17 5.94 33.62
N MET A 776 7.23 5.26 32.95
CA MET A 776 5.84 5.13 33.40
C MET A 776 5.77 4.41 34.75
N GLN A 777 6.45 3.25 34.86
CA GLN A 777 6.43 2.41 36.06
C GLN A 777 7.00 3.12 37.31
N THR A 778 7.92 4.07 37.12
CA THR A 778 8.48 4.86 38.23
C THR A 778 7.43 5.74 38.89
N VAL A 779 6.43 6.22 38.13
CA VAL A 779 5.34 7.05 38.65
C VAL A 779 4.18 6.18 39.12
N ASP A 780 3.84 5.16 38.33
CA ASP A 780 2.72 4.26 38.58
C ASP A 780 3.18 2.79 38.46
N PRO A 781 3.39 2.08 39.58
CA PRO A 781 3.82 0.68 39.57
C PRO A 781 2.84 -0.27 38.85
N SER A 782 1.57 0.14 38.71
CA SER A 782 0.52 -0.61 38.01
C SER A 782 0.36 -0.20 36.54
N ALA A 783 1.29 0.63 36.01
CA ALA A 783 1.22 1.12 34.64
C ALA A 783 1.10 -0.02 33.61
N VAL A 784 0.16 0.17 32.70
CA VAL A 784 -0.02 -0.60 31.48
C VAL A 784 0.17 0.35 30.31
N TRP A 785 1.13 0.03 29.45
CA TRP A 785 1.38 0.80 28.24
C TRP A 785 0.45 0.33 27.12
N VAL A 786 -0.42 1.23 26.67
CA VAL A 786 -1.23 1.06 25.47
C VAL A 786 -0.50 1.67 24.27
N MET A 787 -0.12 0.84 23.29
CA MET A 787 0.73 1.24 22.17
C MET A 787 0.06 0.93 20.83
N GLN A 788 0.17 1.83 19.87
CA GLN A 788 -0.31 1.60 18.51
C GLN A 788 0.64 0.68 17.74
N ALA A 789 0.10 -0.41 17.17
CA ALA A 789 0.87 -1.34 16.34
C ALA A 789 1.02 -0.88 14.88
N TRP A 790 0.50 0.31 14.52
CA TRP A 790 0.52 0.85 13.16
C TRP A 790 1.92 0.91 12.55
N LEU A 791 2.90 1.31 13.37
CA LEU A 791 4.28 1.43 12.92
C LEU A 791 4.84 0.10 12.38
N PHE A 792 4.33 -1.06 12.81
CA PHE A 792 4.78 -2.37 12.33
C PHE A 792 4.36 -2.70 10.89
N LEU A 793 3.53 -1.89 10.25
CA LEU A 793 3.19 -2.02 8.82
C LEU A 793 4.34 -1.62 7.90
N SER A 794 5.25 -0.76 8.36
CA SER A 794 6.44 -0.36 7.59
C SER A 794 7.41 -1.53 7.39
N GLU A 795 8.09 -1.57 6.24
CA GLU A 795 9.12 -2.56 5.93
C GLU A 795 10.31 -2.57 6.91
N PHE A 796 10.54 -1.46 7.64
CA PHE A 796 11.56 -1.42 8.69
C PHE A 796 11.29 -2.46 9.78
N TRP A 797 10.03 -2.72 10.13
CA TRP A 797 9.67 -3.57 11.27
C TRP A 797 9.57 -5.04 10.86
N THR A 798 10.73 -5.69 10.78
CA THR A 798 10.85 -7.15 10.59
C THR A 798 10.42 -7.91 11.85
N THR A 799 10.17 -9.21 11.72
CA THR A 799 9.80 -10.08 12.86
C THR A 799 10.82 -10.00 14.01
N ASP A 800 12.11 -10.01 13.69
CA ASP A 800 13.18 -9.94 14.70
C ASP A 800 13.22 -8.58 15.41
N ARG A 801 13.00 -7.48 14.65
CA ARG A 801 12.96 -6.13 15.21
C ARG A 801 11.76 -5.92 16.13
N VAL A 802 10.57 -6.36 15.71
CA VAL A 802 9.37 -6.28 16.54
C VAL A 802 9.52 -7.15 17.79
N LYS A 803 10.01 -8.38 17.64
CA LYS A 803 10.26 -9.27 18.78
C LYS A 803 11.24 -8.64 19.77
N SER A 804 12.32 -8.03 19.29
CA SER A 804 13.30 -7.37 20.16
C SER A 804 12.72 -6.14 20.84
N TYR A 805 12.03 -5.29 20.07
CA TYR A 805 11.40 -4.07 20.57
C TYR A 805 10.42 -4.35 21.71
N LEU A 806 9.64 -5.42 21.62
CA LEU A 806 8.66 -5.80 22.65
C LEU A 806 9.26 -6.65 23.80
N SER A 807 10.52 -7.06 23.72
CA SER A 807 11.08 -8.12 24.60
C SER A 807 11.31 -7.72 26.05
N LYS A 808 11.52 -6.43 26.31
CA LYS A 808 11.91 -5.91 27.64
C LYS A 808 10.77 -5.32 28.46
N VAL A 809 9.54 -5.35 27.92
CA VAL A 809 8.35 -5.06 28.72
C VAL A 809 7.77 -6.39 29.22
N PRO A 810 7.45 -6.52 30.51
CA PRO A 810 6.83 -7.73 31.03
C PRO A 810 5.46 -8.02 30.37
N PRO A 811 5.15 -9.29 30.03
CA PRO A 811 3.81 -9.66 29.61
C PRO A 811 2.76 -9.22 30.63
N GLY A 812 1.66 -8.64 30.14
CA GLY A 812 0.58 -8.10 30.98
C GLY A 812 0.70 -6.61 31.32
N ASN A 813 1.86 -5.99 31.12
CA ASN A 813 2.05 -4.54 31.27
C ASN A 813 1.98 -3.77 29.94
N MET A 814 1.60 -4.43 28.86
CA MET A 814 1.44 -3.81 27.55
C MET A 814 0.19 -4.31 26.83
N ILE A 815 -0.51 -3.40 26.16
CA ILE A 815 -1.64 -3.67 25.28
C ILE A 815 -1.33 -3.05 23.92
N LEU A 816 -1.24 -3.88 22.88
CA LEU A 816 -1.05 -3.45 21.51
C LEU A 816 -2.41 -3.18 20.86
N LEU A 817 -2.58 -2.02 20.24
CA LEU A 817 -3.71 -1.73 19.38
C LEU A 817 -3.35 -2.21 17.98
N ASP A 818 -3.85 -3.39 17.57
CA ASP A 818 -3.73 -3.86 16.19
C ASP A 818 -4.67 -3.01 15.32
N LEU A 819 -4.11 -1.91 14.82
CA LEU A 819 -4.88 -0.71 14.48
C LEU A 819 -5.81 -0.90 13.27
N PHE A 820 -5.42 -1.74 12.30
CA PHE A 820 -6.16 -1.94 11.04
C PHE A 820 -6.46 -3.42 10.80
N SER A 821 -7.08 -4.06 11.79
CA SER A 821 -7.21 -5.52 11.86
C SER A 821 -8.23 -6.10 10.87
N GLU A 822 -9.20 -5.31 10.43
CA GLU A 822 -10.21 -5.71 9.44
C GLU A 822 -9.66 -5.84 8.02
N ALA A 823 -8.51 -5.21 7.74
CA ALA A 823 -7.89 -5.21 6.41
C ALA A 823 -6.47 -5.80 6.42
N ARG A 824 -5.67 -5.46 7.44
CA ARG A 824 -4.24 -5.80 7.57
C ARG A 824 -3.87 -6.19 9.01
N PRO A 825 -4.43 -7.29 9.55
CA PRO A 825 -4.14 -7.72 10.92
C PRO A 825 -2.65 -8.05 11.09
N GLN A 826 -2.02 -7.50 12.13
CA GLN A 826 -0.61 -7.75 12.45
C GLN A 826 -0.43 -8.90 13.44
N TYR A 827 -1.44 -9.21 14.26
CA TYR A 827 -1.37 -10.30 15.25
C TYR A 827 -0.94 -11.66 14.66
N PRO A 828 -1.35 -12.10 13.44
CA PRO A 828 -0.89 -13.38 12.88
C PRO A 828 0.58 -13.34 12.47
N ARG A 829 1.07 -12.17 12.04
CA ARG A 829 2.45 -11.95 11.59
C ARG A 829 3.44 -12.03 12.75
N PHE A 830 3.03 -11.62 13.95
CA PHE A 830 3.88 -11.51 15.12
C PHE A 830 3.50 -12.49 16.25
N GLU A 831 2.87 -13.62 15.91
CA GLU A 831 2.52 -14.69 16.87
C GLU A 831 1.77 -14.15 18.11
N SER A 832 0.75 -13.32 17.88
CA SER A 832 0.05 -12.55 18.92
C SER A 832 0.99 -11.68 19.76
N PHE A 833 1.79 -10.87 19.06
CA PHE A 833 2.74 -9.91 19.63
C PHE A 833 3.65 -10.54 20.71
N TYR A 834 4.08 -11.78 20.47
CA TYR A 834 5.01 -12.53 21.32
C TYR A 834 4.57 -12.67 22.79
N GLY A 835 3.26 -12.74 23.04
CA GLY A 835 2.67 -12.94 24.37
C GLY A 835 2.19 -11.67 25.07
N HIS A 836 2.26 -10.52 24.41
CA HIS A 836 1.61 -9.29 24.86
C HIS A 836 0.14 -9.26 24.49
N PHE A 837 -0.67 -8.60 25.31
CA PHE A 837 -2.08 -8.46 25.00
C PHE A 837 -2.30 -7.53 23.83
N TYR A 838 -3.38 -7.76 23.09
CA TYR A 838 -3.78 -6.86 22.01
C TYR A 838 -5.29 -6.70 21.90
N ILE A 839 -5.68 -5.59 21.29
CA ILE A 839 -7.06 -5.27 20.93
C ILE A 839 -7.14 -5.34 19.41
N TRP A 840 -8.11 -6.10 18.90
CA TRP A 840 -8.47 -6.11 17.48
C TRP A 840 -9.23 -4.81 17.19
N ASN A 841 -8.73 -3.96 16.31
CA ASN A 841 -9.41 -2.71 15.99
C ASN A 841 -9.84 -2.65 14.53
N MET A 842 -11.02 -2.07 14.32
CA MET A 842 -11.47 -1.61 13.01
C MET A 842 -11.01 -0.15 12.82
N LEU A 843 -10.11 0.09 11.87
CA LEU A 843 -9.70 1.45 11.51
C LEU A 843 -10.80 2.12 10.69
N HIS A 844 -11.23 1.46 9.63
CA HIS A 844 -12.26 1.89 8.69
C HIS A 844 -11.91 3.19 7.96
N ASP A 845 -11.98 4.33 8.64
CA ASP A 845 -11.88 5.65 8.02
C ASP A 845 -10.49 6.30 8.13
N PHE A 846 -10.09 6.95 7.04
CA PHE A 846 -8.88 7.76 6.91
C PHE A 846 -9.26 9.20 6.55
N GLY A 847 -8.72 10.19 7.27
CA GLY A 847 -8.97 11.61 7.04
C GLY A 847 -10.38 12.11 7.39
N GLY A 848 -11.27 11.26 7.93
CA GLY A 848 -12.70 11.60 8.07
C GLY A 848 -13.39 11.72 6.72
N ASN A 849 -12.98 10.95 5.72
CA ASN A 849 -13.55 10.99 4.38
C ASN A 849 -14.93 10.33 4.41
N ASN A 850 -15.96 11.04 3.94
CA ASN A 850 -17.35 10.60 4.05
C ASN A 850 -17.86 9.88 2.78
N ASP A 851 -17.05 9.00 2.20
CA ASP A 851 -17.43 8.08 1.12
C ASP A 851 -18.19 6.86 1.69
N LEU A 852 -19.01 6.17 0.89
CA LEU A 852 -19.63 4.92 1.35
C LEU A 852 -18.70 3.72 1.14
N PHE A 853 -18.28 3.05 2.23
CA PHE A 853 -17.50 1.81 2.16
C PHE A 853 -17.51 1.03 3.48
N GLY A 854 -17.05 -0.22 3.44
CA GLY A 854 -16.84 -1.05 4.63
C GLY A 854 -16.75 -2.54 4.30
N SER A 855 -16.41 -3.35 5.30
CA SER A 855 -16.44 -4.82 5.19
C SER A 855 -17.15 -5.47 6.38
N LEU A 856 -18.45 -5.71 6.23
CA LEU A 856 -19.24 -6.45 7.21
C LEU A 856 -18.71 -7.88 7.38
N VAL A 857 -18.23 -8.51 6.31
CA VAL A 857 -17.68 -9.88 6.36
C VAL A 857 -16.44 -9.93 7.26
N ASN A 858 -15.45 -9.07 7.02
CA ASN A 858 -14.21 -9.09 7.80
C ASN A 858 -14.45 -8.71 9.27
N VAL A 859 -15.39 -7.79 9.53
CA VAL A 859 -15.74 -7.39 10.90
C VAL A 859 -16.54 -8.47 11.62
N ASN A 860 -17.36 -9.26 10.91
CA ASN A 860 -18.12 -10.36 11.52
C ASN A 860 -17.20 -11.53 11.94
N ASP A 861 -16.22 -11.86 11.09
CA ASP A 861 -15.39 -13.06 11.28
C ASP A 861 -14.06 -12.76 12.01
N GLY A 862 -13.49 -11.57 11.79
CA GLY A 862 -12.16 -11.17 12.25
C GLY A 862 -11.97 -11.28 13.77
N PRO A 863 -12.83 -10.66 14.61
CA PRO A 863 -12.73 -10.76 16.06
C PRO A 863 -12.78 -12.19 16.58
N GLN A 864 -13.65 -13.04 16.01
CA GLN A 864 -13.74 -14.44 16.41
C GLN A 864 -12.48 -15.23 16.03
N ALA A 865 -11.93 -14.98 14.85
CA ALA A 865 -10.68 -15.58 14.40
C ALA A 865 -9.50 -15.17 15.31
N ALA A 866 -9.45 -13.90 15.73
CA ALA A 866 -8.43 -13.38 16.63
C ALA A 866 -8.55 -13.94 18.07
N ARG A 867 -9.78 -14.10 18.60
CA ARG A 867 -10.02 -14.78 19.89
C ARG A 867 -9.58 -16.25 19.89
N ASN A 868 -9.78 -16.94 18.76
CA ASN A 868 -9.43 -18.34 18.60
C ASN A 868 -7.96 -18.56 18.21
N TYR A 869 -7.19 -17.50 18.00
CA TYR A 869 -5.78 -17.60 17.63
C TYR A 869 -4.93 -18.09 18.82
N SER A 870 -3.80 -18.73 18.52
CA SER A 870 -2.95 -19.39 19.50
C SER A 870 -2.56 -18.48 20.66
N GLY A 871 -2.69 -18.98 21.91
CA GLY A 871 -2.30 -18.26 23.11
C GLY A 871 -3.35 -17.32 23.71
N GLN A 872 -4.45 -17.04 22.99
CA GLN A 872 -5.61 -16.28 23.50
C GLN A 872 -5.25 -14.89 24.10
N TYR A 873 -4.28 -14.18 23.51
CA TYR A 873 -3.83 -12.87 23.98
C TYR A 873 -4.70 -11.69 23.50
N MET A 874 -5.75 -11.95 22.70
CA MET A 874 -6.73 -10.91 22.36
C MET A 874 -7.62 -10.61 23.56
N ILE A 875 -7.71 -9.35 23.96
CA ILE A 875 -8.47 -8.94 25.15
C ILE A 875 -9.59 -7.93 24.87
N GLY A 876 -9.75 -7.52 23.61
CA GLY A 876 -10.72 -6.48 23.25
C GLY A 876 -11.00 -6.36 21.77
N VAL A 877 -12.12 -5.71 21.47
CA VAL A 877 -12.50 -5.20 20.15
C VAL A 877 -12.57 -3.68 20.23
N GLY A 878 -12.10 -2.97 19.21
CA GLY A 878 -12.13 -1.51 19.22
C GLY A 878 -12.34 -0.87 17.87
N ILE A 879 -12.47 0.45 17.91
CA ILE A 879 -12.58 1.31 16.73
C ILE A 879 -11.52 2.41 16.79
N THR A 880 -10.80 2.59 15.69
CA THR A 880 -9.59 3.42 15.57
C THR A 880 -9.64 4.27 14.30
N MET A 881 -10.83 4.77 13.99
CA MET A 881 -11.08 5.65 12.86
C MET A 881 -10.40 7.00 12.98
N GLU A 882 -9.86 7.51 11.88
CA GLU A 882 -9.27 8.84 11.88
C GLU A 882 -10.32 9.96 12.03
N GLY A 883 -11.53 9.78 11.51
CA GLY A 883 -12.66 10.68 11.70
C GLY A 883 -13.99 9.92 11.85
N ILE A 884 -14.98 10.60 12.42
CA ILE A 884 -16.33 10.05 12.69
C ILE A 884 -17.42 10.78 11.88
N ASN A 885 -18.70 10.45 12.16
CA ASN A 885 -19.88 10.97 11.45
C ASN A 885 -20.03 10.47 10.00
N GLN A 886 -19.61 9.23 9.73
CA GLN A 886 -19.87 8.50 8.49
C GLN A 886 -20.13 7.01 8.81
N ASN A 887 -20.69 6.26 7.84
CA ASN A 887 -20.87 4.80 7.84
C ASN A 887 -21.24 4.17 9.20
N GLU A 888 -22.22 4.75 9.89
CA GLU A 888 -22.60 4.39 11.28
C GLU A 888 -22.92 2.90 11.47
N ILE A 889 -23.40 2.25 10.39
CA ILE A 889 -23.63 0.81 10.33
C ILE A 889 -22.38 0.00 10.69
N MET A 890 -21.20 0.40 10.23
CA MET A 890 -19.94 -0.31 10.46
C MET A 890 -19.52 -0.22 11.93
N TYR A 891 -19.66 0.96 12.54
CA TYR A 891 -19.28 1.18 13.94
C TYR A 891 -20.21 0.45 14.91
N GLU A 892 -21.52 0.47 14.65
CA GLU A 892 -22.47 -0.32 15.43
C GLU A 892 -22.15 -1.83 15.31
N PHE A 893 -21.92 -2.30 14.09
CA PHE A 893 -21.65 -3.70 13.83
C PHE A 893 -20.33 -4.18 14.47
N ALA A 894 -19.27 -3.37 14.42
CA ALA A 894 -17.97 -3.69 15.03
C ALA A 894 -18.05 -3.79 16.56
N LEU A 895 -18.71 -2.84 17.22
CA LEU A 895 -18.80 -2.84 18.69
C LEU A 895 -19.72 -3.96 19.21
N GLU A 896 -20.74 -4.35 18.44
CA GLU A 896 -21.57 -5.50 18.78
C GLU A 896 -20.80 -6.82 18.82
N GLN A 897 -19.67 -6.96 18.11
CA GLN A 897 -18.85 -8.19 18.14
C GLN A 897 -18.36 -8.56 19.55
N SER A 898 -18.30 -7.60 20.48
CA SER A 898 -17.95 -7.85 21.87
C SER A 898 -19.11 -8.42 22.70
N TRP A 899 -20.33 -8.46 22.16
CA TRP A 899 -21.55 -8.83 22.89
C TRP A 899 -22.37 -9.95 22.23
N ARG A 900 -21.98 -10.39 21.02
CA ARG A 900 -22.66 -11.47 20.29
C ARG A 900 -21.67 -12.43 19.63
N SER A 901 -22.19 -13.57 19.19
CA SER A 901 -21.48 -14.49 18.30
C SER A 901 -21.49 -13.97 16.85
N PRO A 902 -20.57 -14.44 15.99
CA PRO A 902 -20.62 -14.18 14.55
C PRO A 902 -21.94 -14.63 13.93
N LEU A 903 -22.42 -13.88 12.94
CA LEU A 903 -23.66 -14.20 12.20
C LEU A 903 -23.33 -15.06 10.97
N SER A 904 -24.27 -15.92 10.58
CA SER A 904 -24.28 -16.48 9.22
C SER A 904 -24.76 -15.43 8.21
N ASP A 905 -24.54 -15.65 6.92
CA ASP A 905 -25.00 -14.74 5.85
C ASP A 905 -26.49 -14.39 5.96
N ALA A 906 -27.35 -15.41 6.18
CA ALA A 906 -28.79 -15.19 6.35
C ALA A 906 -29.13 -14.37 7.60
N ALA A 907 -28.40 -14.55 8.70
CA ALA A 907 -28.58 -13.78 9.92
C ALA A 907 -28.00 -12.36 9.81
N LEU A 908 -27.00 -12.16 8.96
CA LEU A 908 -26.47 -10.84 8.61
C LEU A 908 -27.52 -10.04 7.82
N ASP A 909 -28.16 -10.65 6.82
CA ASP A 909 -29.27 -10.03 6.09
C ASP A 909 -30.44 -9.66 7.04
N GLU A 910 -30.76 -10.52 8.01
CA GLU A 910 -31.76 -10.22 9.04
C GLU A 910 -31.31 -9.05 9.96
N TRP A 911 -30.03 -9.00 10.32
CA TRP A 911 -29.46 -7.90 11.10
C TRP A 911 -29.57 -6.56 10.34
N LEU A 912 -29.33 -6.55 9.03
CA LEU A 912 -29.51 -5.39 8.15
C LEU A 912 -30.97 -4.93 8.11
N VAL A 913 -31.92 -5.85 7.95
CA VAL A 913 -33.36 -5.53 8.01
C VAL A 913 -33.71 -4.90 9.36
N ASN A 914 -33.26 -5.51 10.45
CA ASN A 914 -33.49 -4.97 11.79
C ASN A 914 -32.82 -3.60 11.97
N PHE A 915 -31.68 -3.33 11.33
CA PHE A 915 -30.98 -2.04 11.37
C PHE A 915 -31.85 -0.94 10.77
N VAL A 916 -32.41 -1.17 9.60
CA VAL A 916 -33.32 -0.22 8.95
C VAL A 916 -34.60 0.00 9.78
N MET A 917 -35.18 -1.09 10.29
CA MET A 917 -36.42 -1.05 11.08
C MET A 917 -36.31 -0.16 12.32
N ARG A 918 -35.17 -0.22 13.03
CA ARG A 918 -34.89 0.61 14.22
C ARG A 918 -34.34 2.00 13.88
N ARG A 919 -33.71 2.18 12.71
CA ARG A 919 -33.13 3.46 12.28
C ARG A 919 -34.20 4.42 11.77
N TYR A 920 -35.12 3.96 10.93
CA TYR A 920 -36.08 4.86 10.28
C TYR A 920 -37.39 5.02 11.02
N ALA A 921 -37.90 3.93 11.60
CA ALA A 921 -39.15 3.88 12.33
C ALA A 921 -40.27 4.83 11.86
N SER A 922 -41.09 4.37 10.93
CA SER A 922 -42.36 5.03 10.57
C SER A 922 -43.52 4.61 11.48
N ALA A 923 -44.63 5.37 11.43
CA ALA A 923 -45.90 5.05 12.12
C ALA A 923 -46.62 3.84 11.49
N ASP A 924 -46.54 3.73 10.17
CA ASP A 924 -47.04 2.62 9.35
C ASP A 924 -45.81 1.93 8.74
N ALA A 925 -45.62 0.62 8.99
CA ALA A 925 -44.43 -0.21 8.71
C ALA A 925 -43.44 0.28 7.61
N ILE A 926 -42.13 0.02 7.81
CA ILE A 926 -41.09 0.41 6.84
C ILE A 926 -41.34 -0.27 5.48
N PRO A 927 -41.37 0.48 4.36
CA PRO A 927 -41.49 -0.06 3.02
C PRO A 927 -40.45 -1.14 2.71
N SER A 928 -40.87 -2.21 2.04
CA SER A 928 -39.96 -3.31 1.65
C SER A 928 -38.85 -2.85 0.71
N SER A 929 -39.07 -1.79 -0.07
CA SER A 929 -38.07 -1.15 -0.92
C SER A 929 -36.88 -0.62 -0.11
N ALA A 930 -37.14 0.09 1.00
CA ALA A 930 -36.08 0.59 1.88
C ALA A 930 -35.30 -0.54 2.57
N LEU A 931 -35.98 -1.60 2.99
CA LEU A 931 -35.32 -2.79 3.56
C LEU A 931 -34.41 -3.46 2.53
N TYR A 932 -34.91 -3.65 1.31
CA TYR A 932 -34.15 -4.28 0.23
C TYR A 932 -32.98 -3.43 -0.23
N ALA A 933 -33.13 -2.10 -0.25
CA ALA A 933 -32.03 -1.18 -0.57
C ALA A 933 -30.81 -1.38 0.36
N TRP A 934 -31.03 -1.54 1.66
CA TRP A 934 -29.94 -1.77 2.61
C TRP A 934 -29.33 -3.17 2.51
N GLN A 935 -30.11 -4.18 2.13
CA GLN A 935 -29.56 -5.49 1.78
C GLN A 935 -28.66 -5.41 0.55
N LEU A 936 -29.04 -4.62 -0.47
CA LEU A 936 -28.19 -4.37 -1.63
C LEU A 936 -26.90 -3.65 -1.23
N LEU A 937 -26.96 -2.61 -0.39
CA LEU A 937 -25.78 -1.89 0.11
C LEU A 937 -24.87 -2.80 0.95
N GLY A 938 -25.47 -3.62 1.83
CA GLY A 938 -24.78 -4.63 2.64
C GLY A 938 -24.03 -5.67 1.80
N ASN A 939 -24.62 -6.07 0.68
CA ASN A 939 -24.06 -7.06 -0.26
C ASN A 939 -23.23 -6.44 -1.40
N SER A 940 -23.04 -5.12 -1.41
CA SER A 940 -22.20 -4.40 -2.37
C SER A 940 -21.18 -3.52 -1.65
N VAL A 941 -21.52 -2.26 -1.40
CA VAL A 941 -20.63 -1.22 -0.85
C VAL A 941 -20.02 -1.60 0.50
N TYR A 942 -20.78 -2.29 1.35
CA TYR A 942 -20.37 -2.69 2.70
C TYR A 942 -19.95 -4.16 2.83
N HIS A 943 -19.93 -4.94 1.74
CA HIS A 943 -19.69 -6.39 1.84
C HIS A 943 -18.22 -6.71 2.13
N ASN A 944 -17.34 -6.32 1.21
CA ASN A 944 -15.91 -6.61 1.28
C ASN A 944 -15.06 -5.48 0.68
N ASN A 945 -15.27 -4.26 1.17
CA ASN A 945 -14.53 -3.07 0.75
C ASN A 945 -13.86 -2.37 1.96
N PRO A 946 -12.81 -2.96 2.56
CA PRO A 946 -12.19 -2.41 3.77
C PRO A 946 -11.27 -1.20 3.53
N TYR A 947 -11.10 -0.74 2.29
CA TYR A 947 -10.16 0.34 1.95
C TYR A 947 -10.84 1.60 1.37
N GLY A 948 -12.12 1.50 0.99
CA GLY A 948 -12.81 2.57 0.27
C GLY A 948 -12.27 2.79 -1.15
N ALA A 949 -12.86 3.75 -1.87
CA ALA A 949 -12.42 4.15 -3.20
C ALA A 949 -11.83 5.57 -3.18
N ALA A 950 -10.86 5.84 -4.07
CA ALA A 950 -10.39 7.21 -4.28
C ALA A 950 -11.44 8.01 -5.05
N THR A 951 -11.86 9.14 -4.49
CA THR A 951 -12.92 10.01 -5.03
C THR A 951 -12.35 10.96 -6.08
N LEU A 952 -12.70 10.80 -7.36
CA LEU A 952 -12.19 11.67 -8.41
C LEU A 952 -12.68 13.11 -8.25
N MET A 953 -13.97 13.31 -8.00
CA MET A 953 -14.60 14.64 -7.93
C MET A 953 -13.92 15.58 -6.92
N LEU A 954 -13.45 15.02 -5.80
CA LEU A 954 -12.81 15.78 -4.73
C LEU A 954 -11.28 15.82 -4.86
N GLY A 955 -10.72 15.10 -5.82
CA GLY A 955 -9.29 15.14 -6.12
C GLY A 955 -8.91 16.33 -7.00
N ARG A 956 -7.60 16.61 -7.06
CA ARG A 956 -7.06 17.65 -7.94
C ARG A 956 -7.25 17.24 -9.43
N PRO A 957 -7.91 18.06 -10.27
CA PRO A 957 -8.17 17.72 -11.66
C PRO A 957 -6.89 17.51 -12.49
N GLY A 958 -6.92 16.57 -13.41
CA GLY A 958 -5.82 16.28 -14.31
C GLY A 958 -6.19 15.26 -15.39
N LEU A 959 -5.29 15.04 -16.35
CA LEU A 959 -5.53 14.13 -17.48
C LEU A 959 -5.41 12.64 -17.12
N ASP A 960 -4.71 12.32 -16.02
CA ASP A 960 -4.36 10.94 -15.62
C ASP A 960 -5.25 10.38 -14.50
N GLY A 961 -6.37 11.05 -14.18
CA GLY A 961 -7.32 10.63 -13.14
C GLY A 961 -8.33 9.60 -13.66
N GLN A 962 -8.31 8.38 -13.10
CA GLN A 962 -9.34 7.37 -13.35
C GLN A 962 -9.85 6.80 -12.01
N GLN A 963 -11.16 6.87 -11.79
CA GLN A 963 -11.81 6.23 -10.65
C GLN A 963 -12.08 4.75 -10.94
N VAL A 964 -11.89 3.90 -9.94
CA VAL A 964 -12.23 2.48 -9.94
C VAL A 964 -13.26 2.21 -8.85
N THR A 965 -13.99 1.10 -8.94
CA THR A 965 -14.96 0.68 -7.91
C THR A 965 -14.66 -0.70 -7.36
N HIS A 966 -15.17 -1.01 -6.17
CA HIS A 966 -14.99 -2.30 -5.50
C HIS A 966 -16.23 -3.20 -5.62
N PHE A 967 -17.31 -2.64 -6.13
CA PHE A 967 -18.63 -3.25 -6.21
C PHE A 967 -19.31 -2.83 -7.51
N ASP A 968 -20.40 -3.50 -7.83
CA ASP A 968 -21.24 -3.20 -8.99
C ASP A 968 -22.08 -1.93 -8.74
N LEU A 969 -21.89 -0.91 -9.58
CA LEU A 969 -22.57 0.38 -9.46
C LEU A 969 -24.08 0.29 -9.74
N ASN A 970 -24.54 -0.75 -10.42
CA ASN A 970 -25.99 -0.96 -10.60
C ASN A 970 -26.67 -1.25 -9.26
N SER A 971 -26.00 -1.98 -8.35
CA SER A 971 -26.54 -2.25 -7.01
C SER A 971 -26.72 -0.96 -6.20
N LEU A 972 -25.77 -0.02 -6.30
CA LEU A 972 -25.87 1.29 -5.67
C LEU A 972 -26.97 2.16 -6.31
N SER A 973 -27.05 2.17 -7.64
CA SER A 973 -28.08 2.93 -8.37
C SER A 973 -29.49 2.42 -8.07
N LEU A 974 -29.67 1.10 -7.98
CA LEU A 974 -30.93 0.48 -7.59
C LEU A 974 -31.28 0.76 -6.13
N ALA A 975 -30.29 0.71 -5.21
CA ALA A 975 -30.52 1.10 -3.82
C ALA A 975 -30.98 2.55 -3.70
N TRP A 976 -30.43 3.46 -4.51
CA TRP A 976 -30.88 4.85 -4.58
C TRP A 976 -32.32 4.98 -5.08
N GLU A 977 -32.67 4.32 -6.19
CA GLU A 977 -34.04 4.26 -6.71
C GLU A 977 -35.04 3.79 -5.64
N LEU A 978 -34.74 2.68 -4.97
CA LEU A 978 -35.61 2.10 -3.95
C LEU A 978 -35.82 3.00 -2.74
N LEU A 979 -34.78 3.75 -2.32
CA LEU A 979 -34.91 4.72 -1.23
C LEU A 979 -35.67 5.97 -1.67
N VAL A 980 -35.47 6.45 -2.90
CA VAL A 980 -36.27 7.56 -3.45
C VAL A 980 -37.74 7.17 -3.51
N ASP A 981 -38.07 5.95 -3.94
CA ASP A 981 -39.45 5.45 -3.95
C ASP A 981 -40.05 5.39 -2.53
N ALA A 982 -39.27 4.90 -1.56
CA ALA A 982 -39.69 4.81 -0.16
C ALA A 982 -39.85 6.18 0.53
N SER A 983 -39.27 7.26 -0.04
CA SER A 983 -39.19 8.56 0.61
C SER A 983 -40.54 9.23 0.88
N SER A 984 -41.58 8.83 0.15
CA SER A 984 -42.94 9.35 0.36
C SER A 984 -43.65 8.76 1.59
N GLU A 985 -43.15 7.63 2.11
CA GLU A 985 -43.77 6.85 3.19
C GLU A 985 -42.96 6.91 4.50
N ILE A 986 -41.71 7.40 4.45
CA ILE A 986 -40.80 7.45 5.60
C ILE A 986 -40.55 8.90 6.01
N ASP A 987 -41.12 9.30 7.16
CA ASP A 987 -40.79 10.58 7.81
C ASP A 987 -39.79 10.37 8.95
N SER A 988 -38.50 10.44 8.63
CA SER A 988 -37.41 10.26 9.61
C SER A 988 -36.21 11.15 9.29
N ASP A 989 -35.63 11.79 10.32
CA ASP A 989 -34.40 12.60 10.17
C ASP A 989 -33.17 11.75 9.81
N LEU A 990 -33.15 10.49 10.26
CA LEU A 990 -32.10 9.51 9.93
C LEU A 990 -32.27 8.98 8.49
N PHE A 991 -33.51 8.84 8.01
CA PHE A 991 -33.77 8.52 6.61
C PHE A 991 -33.30 9.64 5.67
N ARG A 992 -33.59 10.90 6.02
CA ARG A 992 -33.11 12.07 5.25
C ARG A 992 -31.58 12.10 5.15
N TYR A 993 -30.87 11.78 6.23
CA TYR A 993 -29.41 11.65 6.23
C TYR A 993 -28.93 10.62 5.20
N ASP A 994 -29.43 9.39 5.30
CA ASP A 994 -28.97 8.29 4.45
C ASP A 994 -29.34 8.54 2.97
N LEU A 995 -30.50 9.17 2.71
CA LEU A 995 -30.92 9.54 1.36
C LEU A 995 -29.96 10.59 0.74
N VAL A 996 -29.52 11.58 1.50
CA VAL A 996 -28.50 12.55 1.05
C VAL A 996 -27.16 11.85 0.82
N ASP A 997 -26.74 10.98 1.73
CA ASP A 997 -25.46 10.27 1.68
C ASP A 997 -25.36 9.38 0.43
N ILE A 998 -26.43 8.63 0.13
CA ILE A 998 -26.52 7.77 -1.06
C ILE A 998 -26.68 8.58 -2.35
N THR A 999 -27.44 9.68 -2.33
CA THR A 999 -27.57 10.56 -3.51
C THR A 999 -26.20 11.15 -3.89
N LYS A 1000 -25.46 11.67 -2.91
CA LYS A 1000 -24.05 12.08 -3.07
C LYS A 1000 -23.22 10.95 -3.69
N GLU A 1001 -23.33 9.74 -3.14
CA GLU A 1001 -22.53 8.61 -3.60
C GLU A 1001 -22.77 8.29 -5.09
N VAL A 1002 -24.03 8.29 -5.54
CA VAL A 1002 -24.35 8.08 -6.95
C VAL A 1002 -23.82 9.22 -7.83
N LEU A 1003 -23.98 10.47 -7.41
CA LEU A 1003 -23.51 11.62 -8.18
C LEU A 1003 -21.98 11.65 -8.35
N GLN A 1004 -21.21 11.21 -7.34
CA GLN A 1004 -19.75 11.15 -7.49
C GLN A 1004 -19.31 10.12 -8.54
N TYR A 1005 -19.96 8.96 -8.61
CA TYR A 1005 -19.64 7.96 -9.62
C TYR A 1005 -20.13 8.38 -11.01
N LYS A 1006 -21.29 9.05 -11.09
CA LYS A 1006 -21.75 9.65 -12.35
C LYS A 1006 -20.74 10.68 -12.87
N PHE A 1007 -20.22 11.55 -12.00
CA PHE A 1007 -19.17 12.50 -12.35
C PHE A 1007 -17.93 11.79 -12.93
N ALA A 1008 -17.47 10.71 -12.30
CA ALA A 1008 -16.31 9.96 -12.76
C ALA A 1008 -16.52 9.27 -14.13
N THR A 1009 -17.72 8.73 -14.39
CA THR A 1009 -18.07 8.19 -15.70
C THR A 1009 -18.03 9.29 -16.78
N ILE A 1010 -18.65 10.45 -16.52
CA ILE A 1010 -18.64 11.57 -17.48
C ILE A 1010 -17.22 12.13 -17.69
N HIS A 1011 -16.40 12.17 -16.64
CA HIS A 1011 -14.99 12.56 -16.77
C HIS A 1011 -14.21 11.61 -17.70
N THR A 1012 -14.49 10.31 -17.65
CA THR A 1012 -13.86 9.34 -18.56
C THR A 1012 -14.17 9.67 -20.03
N GLU A 1013 -15.42 10.06 -20.32
CA GLU A 1013 -15.84 10.50 -21.66
C GLU A 1013 -15.23 11.85 -22.05
N LEU A 1014 -15.09 12.79 -21.11
CA LEU A 1014 -14.39 14.05 -21.30
C LEU A 1014 -12.93 13.81 -21.75
N ILE A 1015 -12.20 12.95 -21.04
CA ILE A 1015 -10.82 12.61 -21.37
C ILE A 1015 -10.74 11.89 -22.73
N ALA A 1016 -11.70 11.02 -23.04
CA ALA A 1016 -11.77 10.37 -24.34
C ALA A 1016 -12.01 11.38 -25.49
N ALA A 1017 -12.88 12.37 -25.29
CA ALA A 1017 -13.12 13.45 -26.25
C ALA A 1017 -11.87 14.33 -26.42
N TYR A 1018 -11.19 14.68 -25.32
CA TYR A 1018 -9.94 15.44 -25.35
C TYR A 1018 -8.86 14.70 -26.14
N LYS A 1019 -8.69 13.39 -25.91
CA LYS A 1019 -7.74 12.54 -26.67
C LYS A 1019 -8.03 12.50 -28.17
N ARG A 1020 -9.28 12.70 -28.59
CA ARG A 1020 -9.70 12.79 -30.00
C ARG A 1020 -9.59 14.22 -30.57
N ALA A 1021 -9.16 15.20 -29.76
CA ALA A 1021 -9.22 16.63 -30.07
C ALA A 1021 -10.64 17.10 -30.47
N ASP A 1022 -11.67 16.49 -29.88
CA ASP A 1022 -13.07 16.82 -30.14
C ASP A 1022 -13.53 17.98 -29.24
N LEU A 1023 -13.42 19.20 -29.75
CA LEU A 1023 -13.78 20.42 -29.02
C LEU A 1023 -15.25 20.43 -28.56
N TYR A 1024 -16.16 19.96 -29.41
CA TYR A 1024 -17.59 19.93 -29.09
C TYR A 1024 -17.89 18.88 -28.02
N GLY A 1025 -17.29 17.69 -28.15
CA GLY A 1025 -17.36 16.64 -27.15
C GLY A 1025 -16.85 17.11 -25.79
N VAL A 1026 -15.67 17.75 -25.75
CA VAL A 1026 -15.11 18.29 -24.50
C VAL A 1026 -16.01 19.35 -23.88
N SER A 1027 -16.49 20.31 -24.67
CA SER A 1027 -17.40 21.36 -24.17
C SER A 1027 -18.70 20.78 -23.63
N THR A 1028 -19.25 19.75 -24.28
CA THR A 1028 -20.51 19.10 -23.88
C THR A 1028 -20.34 18.35 -22.56
N GLN A 1029 -19.29 17.52 -22.44
CA GLN A 1029 -19.05 16.76 -21.22
C GLN A 1029 -18.67 17.68 -20.05
N ALA A 1030 -17.89 18.74 -20.29
CA ALA A 1030 -17.56 19.73 -19.27
C ALA A 1030 -18.83 20.39 -18.70
N ALA A 1031 -19.78 20.80 -19.54
CA ALA A 1031 -21.04 21.37 -19.09
C ALA A 1031 -21.84 20.40 -18.18
N ILE A 1032 -21.89 19.11 -18.54
CA ILE A 1032 -22.55 18.09 -17.71
C ILE A 1032 -21.86 17.95 -16.34
N LEU A 1033 -20.52 17.99 -16.29
CA LEU A 1033 -19.78 17.93 -15.04
C LEU A 1033 -20.03 19.16 -14.16
N VAL A 1034 -20.14 20.36 -14.76
CA VAL A 1034 -20.53 21.59 -14.05
C VAL A 1034 -21.92 21.44 -13.43
N ASP A 1035 -22.88 20.89 -14.17
CA ASP A 1035 -24.23 20.65 -13.66
C ASP A 1035 -24.23 19.65 -12.50
N ILE A 1036 -23.45 18.57 -12.58
CA ILE A 1036 -23.33 17.58 -11.48
C ILE A 1036 -22.72 18.22 -10.23
N LEU A 1037 -21.74 19.12 -10.37
CA LEU A 1037 -21.15 19.85 -9.24
C LEU A 1037 -22.18 20.78 -8.56
N ALA A 1038 -23.02 21.44 -9.35
CA ALA A 1038 -24.09 22.29 -8.83
C ALA A 1038 -25.17 21.46 -8.10
N ASP A 1039 -25.55 20.31 -8.65
CA ASP A 1039 -26.48 19.37 -8.04
C ASP A 1039 -25.93 18.76 -6.74
N MET A 1040 -24.63 18.44 -6.71
CA MET A 1040 -23.93 17.99 -5.51
C MET A 1040 -23.96 19.05 -4.41
N GLU A 1041 -23.64 20.30 -4.72
CA GLU A 1041 -23.76 21.42 -3.76
C GLU A 1041 -25.20 21.57 -3.25
N MET A 1042 -26.20 21.42 -4.13
CA MET A 1042 -27.61 21.54 -3.78
C MET A 1042 -28.07 20.46 -2.80
N VAL A 1043 -27.74 19.18 -3.04
CA VAL A 1043 -28.17 18.09 -2.16
C VAL A 1043 -27.46 18.16 -0.81
N LEU A 1044 -26.16 18.48 -0.77
CA LEU A 1044 -25.42 18.62 0.49
C LEU A 1044 -25.92 19.80 1.32
N ALA A 1045 -26.30 20.92 0.68
CA ALA A 1045 -26.84 22.09 1.37
C ALA A 1045 -28.20 21.82 2.06
N SER A 1046 -28.90 20.75 1.69
CA SER A 1046 -30.22 20.41 2.23
C SER A 1046 -30.18 19.81 3.64
N ASP A 1047 -29.00 19.37 4.12
CA ASP A 1047 -28.86 18.67 5.39
C ASP A 1047 -27.73 19.26 6.25
N ARG A 1048 -28.03 19.53 7.53
CA ARG A 1048 -27.11 20.19 8.47
C ARG A 1048 -25.80 19.42 8.68
N ARG A 1049 -25.80 18.12 8.45
CA ARG A 1049 -24.64 17.24 8.67
C ARG A 1049 -23.59 17.34 7.55
N PHE A 1050 -23.92 18.00 6.45
CA PHE A 1050 -23.04 18.16 5.28
C PHE A 1050 -22.68 19.64 5.02
N LEU A 1051 -22.65 20.49 6.05
CA LEU A 1051 -22.35 21.92 5.90
C LEU A 1051 -20.94 22.26 6.43
N LEU A 1052 -20.10 22.89 5.59
CA LEU A 1052 -18.80 23.43 6.02
C LEU A 1052 -18.96 24.47 7.14
N GLY A 1053 -20.07 25.21 7.14
CA GLY A 1053 -20.35 26.25 8.14
C GLY A 1053 -20.41 25.75 9.57
N ASN A 1054 -20.81 24.49 9.79
CA ASN A 1054 -20.82 23.92 11.14
C ASN A 1054 -19.39 23.68 11.65
N TRP A 1055 -18.52 23.10 10.80
CA TRP A 1055 -17.11 22.88 11.13
C TRP A 1055 -16.35 24.19 11.41
N VAL A 1056 -16.51 25.17 10.53
CA VAL A 1056 -15.87 26.49 10.71
C VAL A 1056 -16.49 27.23 11.90
N GLY A 1057 -17.81 27.14 12.09
CA GLY A 1057 -18.52 27.74 13.23
C GLY A 1057 -18.03 27.20 14.58
N ASP A 1058 -17.83 25.89 14.69
CA ASP A 1058 -17.28 25.25 15.88
C ASP A 1058 -15.85 25.72 16.18
N ALA A 1059 -15.03 25.95 15.15
CA ALA A 1059 -13.68 26.50 15.32
C ALA A 1059 -13.73 27.96 15.81
N LEU A 1060 -14.62 28.77 15.24
CA LEU A 1060 -14.75 30.19 15.55
C LEU A 1060 -15.28 30.47 16.96
N GLN A 1061 -15.94 29.51 17.61
CA GLN A 1061 -16.41 29.69 19.00
C GLN A 1061 -15.26 29.92 20.00
N PHE A 1062 -14.03 29.53 19.64
CA PHE A 1062 -12.83 29.75 20.46
C PHE A 1062 -12.18 31.11 20.23
N ALA A 1063 -12.59 31.84 19.19
CA ALA A 1063 -12.05 33.15 18.86
C ALA A 1063 -12.61 34.25 19.77
N THR A 1064 -11.76 35.17 20.20
CA THR A 1064 -12.17 36.37 20.95
C THR A 1064 -11.62 37.68 20.41
N SER A 1065 -10.97 37.62 19.25
CA SER A 1065 -10.52 38.78 18.48
C SER A 1065 -10.62 38.48 16.99
N GLU A 1066 -10.55 39.51 16.15
CA GLU A 1066 -10.53 39.36 14.69
C GLU A 1066 -9.33 38.54 14.21
N GLU A 1067 -8.17 38.69 14.87
CA GLU A 1067 -6.96 37.90 14.58
C GLU A 1067 -7.20 36.40 14.88
N GLU A 1068 -7.83 36.07 16.01
CA GLU A 1068 -8.18 34.69 16.34
C GLU A 1068 -9.26 34.12 15.40
N ILE A 1069 -10.19 34.94 14.90
CA ILE A 1069 -11.16 34.51 13.87
C ILE A 1069 -10.43 34.04 12.62
N HIS A 1070 -9.45 34.81 12.15
CA HIS A 1070 -8.64 34.41 11.00
C HIS A 1070 -7.85 33.13 11.27
N PHE A 1071 -7.21 33.04 12.44
CA PHE A 1071 -6.41 31.88 12.86
C PHE A 1071 -7.20 30.57 12.89
N TYR A 1072 -8.38 30.55 13.54
CA TYR A 1072 -9.19 29.34 13.66
C TYR A 1072 -9.88 28.97 12.35
N ASN A 1073 -10.30 29.97 11.55
CA ASN A 1073 -10.85 29.73 10.22
C ASN A 1073 -9.80 29.07 9.30
N LEU A 1074 -8.57 29.61 9.30
CA LEU A 1074 -7.47 29.04 8.53
C LEU A 1074 -7.15 27.60 8.97
N ASN A 1075 -7.05 27.34 10.28
CA ASN A 1075 -6.83 26.00 10.81
C ASN A 1075 -7.92 25.01 10.35
N ALA A 1076 -9.19 25.39 10.51
CA ALA A 1076 -10.33 24.55 10.13
C ALA A 1076 -10.35 24.24 8.63
N LYS A 1077 -10.06 25.23 7.78
CA LYS A 1077 -10.05 25.08 6.33
C LYS A 1077 -8.84 24.31 5.83
N LEU A 1078 -7.62 24.63 6.29
CA LEU A 1078 -6.39 23.98 5.84
C LEU A 1078 -6.49 22.46 6.01
N GLN A 1079 -6.94 22.00 7.18
CA GLN A 1079 -7.03 20.57 7.49
C GLN A 1079 -7.89 19.80 6.47
N VAL A 1080 -9.06 20.32 6.09
CA VAL A 1080 -10.01 19.61 5.19
C VAL A 1080 -9.75 19.85 3.69
N SER A 1081 -8.59 20.44 3.36
CA SER A 1081 -8.23 20.88 2.01
C SER A 1081 -6.76 20.53 1.69
N ILE A 1082 -5.88 21.52 1.57
CA ILE A 1082 -4.48 21.34 1.15
C ILE A 1082 -3.56 20.85 2.28
N TRP A 1083 -4.07 20.80 3.52
CA TRP A 1083 -3.42 20.29 4.73
C TRP A 1083 -2.22 21.09 5.24
N GLY A 1084 -1.39 21.64 4.35
CA GLY A 1084 -0.28 22.53 4.72
C GLY A 1084 -0.15 23.74 3.80
N ASN A 1085 1.03 24.36 3.76
CA ASN A 1085 1.24 25.64 3.07
C ASN A 1085 1.76 25.52 1.62
N ASN A 1086 1.92 24.29 1.11
CA ASN A 1086 2.52 24.03 -0.19
C ASN A 1086 1.66 23.04 -1.00
N TYR A 1087 1.36 23.38 -2.26
CA TYR A 1087 0.56 22.55 -3.16
C TYR A 1087 1.27 21.29 -3.68
N THR A 1088 2.56 21.12 -3.36
CA THR A 1088 3.31 19.87 -3.64
C THR A 1088 3.34 18.91 -2.45
N LEU A 1089 2.67 19.24 -1.34
CA LEU A 1089 2.57 18.34 -0.18
C LEU A 1089 1.85 17.05 -0.56
N GLU A 1090 2.28 15.93 0.01
CA GLU A 1090 1.70 14.63 -0.30
C GLU A 1090 0.30 14.44 0.31
N LEU A 1091 -0.06 15.22 1.34
CA LEU A 1091 -1.35 15.16 2.04
C LEU A 1091 -2.45 16.04 1.42
N PHE A 1092 -2.21 16.54 0.23
CA PHE A 1092 -3.17 17.37 -0.47
C PHE A 1092 -4.50 16.63 -0.66
N ASP A 1093 -5.61 17.22 -0.20
CA ASP A 1093 -6.96 16.63 -0.18
C ASP A 1093 -7.09 15.32 0.62
N TYR A 1094 -6.18 15.05 1.55
CA TYR A 1094 -6.20 13.83 2.37
C TYR A 1094 -7.48 13.71 3.21
N ALA A 1095 -7.88 14.81 3.86
CA ALA A 1095 -9.07 14.89 4.71
C ALA A 1095 -10.22 15.62 4.01
N ARG A 1096 -10.43 15.28 2.73
CA ARG A 1096 -11.52 15.80 1.90
C ARG A 1096 -12.91 15.54 2.52
N LYS A 1097 -13.88 16.36 2.14
CA LYS A 1097 -15.25 16.31 2.64
C LYS A 1097 -16.23 16.64 1.54
N PHE A 1098 -17.29 15.84 1.39
CA PHE A 1098 -18.49 16.26 0.69
C PHE A 1098 -19.31 17.19 1.57
N TRP A 1099 -18.93 18.46 1.61
CA TRP A 1099 -19.67 19.51 2.32
C TRP A 1099 -20.11 20.61 1.36
N SER A 1100 -21.35 21.09 1.56
CA SER A 1100 -21.81 22.35 0.99
C SER A 1100 -20.89 23.48 1.43
N GLY A 1101 -20.56 24.36 0.49
CA GLY A 1101 -19.52 25.38 0.63
C GLY A 1101 -18.14 24.90 0.18
N MET A 1102 -17.74 23.66 0.50
CA MET A 1102 -16.50 23.08 -0.06
C MET A 1102 -16.67 22.79 -1.55
N ILE A 1103 -17.79 22.18 -1.96
CA ILE A 1103 -18.06 21.92 -3.37
C ILE A 1103 -18.09 23.24 -4.14
N GLN A 1104 -18.85 24.22 -3.67
CA GLN A 1104 -18.98 25.52 -4.31
C GLN A 1104 -17.67 26.31 -4.43
N ASP A 1105 -16.89 26.44 -3.35
CA ASP A 1105 -15.79 27.41 -3.28
C ASP A 1105 -14.39 26.81 -3.40
N TYR A 1106 -14.26 25.48 -3.35
CA TYR A 1106 -12.95 24.81 -3.43
C TYR A 1106 -12.89 23.80 -4.56
N TYR A 1107 -13.80 22.82 -4.62
CA TYR A 1107 -13.73 21.77 -5.64
C TYR A 1107 -14.22 22.22 -7.01
N ALA A 1108 -15.38 22.88 -7.12
CA ALA A 1108 -15.91 23.31 -8.41
C ALA A 1108 -14.99 24.32 -9.15
N PRO A 1109 -14.41 25.33 -8.47
CA PRO A 1109 -13.46 26.24 -9.12
C PRO A 1109 -12.24 25.53 -9.72
N ARG A 1110 -11.73 24.47 -9.09
CA ARG A 1110 -10.64 23.65 -9.66
C ARG A 1110 -11.03 23.01 -10.99
N TRP A 1111 -12.22 22.41 -11.03
CA TRP A 1111 -12.73 21.80 -12.24
C TRP A 1111 -12.95 22.82 -13.35
N TYR A 1112 -13.42 24.02 -13.03
CA TYR A 1112 -13.57 25.10 -14.00
C TYR A 1112 -12.23 25.52 -14.63
N VAL A 1113 -11.19 25.67 -13.80
CA VAL A 1113 -9.82 25.95 -14.29
C VAL A 1113 -9.33 24.83 -15.21
N PHE A 1114 -9.55 23.57 -14.83
CA PHE A 1114 -9.17 22.43 -15.65
C PHE A 1114 -9.90 22.40 -17.00
N PHE A 1115 -11.21 22.64 -17.01
CA PHE A 1115 -12.01 22.69 -18.24
C PHE A 1115 -11.55 23.81 -19.18
N ASP A 1116 -11.24 24.99 -18.65
CA ASP A 1116 -10.66 26.09 -19.42
C ASP A 1116 -9.31 25.70 -20.04
N VAL A 1117 -8.42 25.09 -19.25
CA VAL A 1117 -7.09 24.65 -19.71
C VAL A 1117 -7.18 23.61 -20.83
N ILE A 1118 -8.02 22.58 -20.71
CA ILE A 1118 -8.13 21.53 -21.75
C ILE A 1118 -8.81 22.05 -23.03
N LEU A 1119 -9.79 22.95 -22.91
CA LEU A 1119 -10.43 23.58 -24.08
C LEU A 1119 -9.44 24.46 -24.84
N LYS A 1120 -8.69 25.29 -24.11
CA LYS A 1120 -7.64 26.14 -24.69
C LYS A 1120 -6.54 25.31 -25.34
N SER A 1121 -6.15 24.20 -24.72
CA SER A 1121 -5.19 23.24 -25.27
C SER A 1121 -5.59 22.72 -26.65
N ILE A 1122 -6.86 22.35 -26.83
CA ILE A 1122 -7.39 21.91 -28.14
C ILE A 1122 -7.37 23.04 -29.16
N VAL A 1123 -7.85 24.24 -28.79
CA VAL A 1123 -7.93 25.40 -29.70
C VAL A 1123 -6.55 25.85 -30.17
N GLU A 1124 -5.55 25.85 -29.28
CA GLU A 1124 -4.18 26.27 -29.60
C GLU A 1124 -3.32 25.16 -30.23
N GLY A 1125 -3.79 23.90 -30.21
CA GLY A 1125 -3.04 22.74 -30.69
C GLY A 1125 -1.79 22.44 -29.86
N LYS A 1126 -1.78 22.81 -28.57
CA LYS A 1126 -0.66 22.58 -27.64
C LYS A 1126 -1.10 21.65 -26.52
N PRO A 1127 -0.28 20.65 -26.12
CA PRO A 1127 -0.63 19.79 -25.00
C PRO A 1127 -0.72 20.58 -23.69
N VAL A 1128 -1.56 20.10 -22.76
CA VAL A 1128 -1.64 20.65 -21.40
C VAL A 1128 -0.29 20.50 -20.70
N ASP A 1129 0.22 21.62 -20.17
CA ASP A 1129 1.38 21.65 -19.30
C ASP A 1129 0.94 21.41 -17.84
N SER A 1130 1.37 20.29 -17.27
CA SER A 1130 1.00 19.89 -15.90
C SER A 1130 1.49 20.86 -14.83
N HIS A 1131 2.64 21.51 -15.03
CA HIS A 1131 3.16 22.50 -14.08
C HIS A 1131 2.29 23.75 -14.10
N LEU A 1132 2.01 24.27 -15.30
CA LEU A 1132 1.15 25.45 -15.45
C LEU A 1132 -0.28 25.20 -14.95
N LEU A 1133 -0.83 24.01 -15.21
CA LEU A 1133 -2.13 23.61 -14.66
C LEU A 1133 -2.09 23.63 -13.12
N GLY A 1134 -1.03 23.06 -12.52
CA GLY A 1134 -0.85 23.08 -11.06
C GLY A 1134 -0.75 24.49 -10.47
N GLU A 1135 -0.02 25.41 -11.13
CA GLU A 1135 0.06 26.81 -10.70
C GLU A 1135 -1.29 27.52 -10.82
N ARG A 1136 -2.01 27.33 -11.93
CA ARG A 1136 -3.34 27.94 -12.12
C ARG A 1136 -4.35 27.41 -11.12
N LEU A 1137 -4.40 26.10 -10.89
CA LEU A 1137 -5.27 25.51 -9.86
C LEU A 1137 -5.00 26.14 -8.49
N PHE A 1138 -3.72 26.30 -8.13
CA PHE A 1138 -3.36 26.91 -6.86
C PHE A 1138 -3.78 28.37 -6.76
N LEU A 1139 -3.43 29.20 -7.76
CA LEU A 1139 -3.66 30.65 -7.71
C LEU A 1139 -5.12 31.04 -7.94
N GLU A 1140 -5.84 30.34 -8.81
CA GLU A 1140 -7.19 30.72 -9.26
C GLU A 1140 -8.31 30.01 -8.48
N ALA A 1141 -8.04 28.86 -7.86
CA ALA A 1141 -9.07 28.08 -7.14
C ALA A 1141 -8.73 27.83 -5.66
N GLU A 1142 -7.51 27.40 -5.36
CA GLU A 1142 -7.15 26.90 -4.02
C GLU A 1142 -6.80 28.04 -3.06
N LEU A 1143 -5.92 28.95 -3.45
CA LEU A 1143 -5.51 30.10 -2.64
C LEU A 1143 -6.69 31.04 -2.31
N PRO A 1144 -7.62 31.36 -3.23
CA PRO A 1144 -8.80 32.16 -2.91
C PRO A 1144 -9.66 31.58 -1.78
N PHE A 1145 -9.76 30.26 -1.66
CA PHE A 1145 -10.54 29.61 -0.60
C PHE A 1145 -10.06 30.00 0.82
N PHE A 1146 -8.75 30.30 0.96
CA PHE A 1146 -8.14 30.75 2.21
C PHE A 1146 -8.05 32.29 2.32
N MET A 1147 -7.89 32.98 1.18
CA MET A 1147 -7.70 34.44 1.12
C MET A 1147 -9.01 35.24 1.18
N LEU A 1148 -10.16 34.61 0.92
CA LEU A 1148 -11.47 35.23 1.09
C LEU A 1148 -11.74 35.41 2.60
N GLU A 1149 -11.23 36.53 3.14
CA GLU A 1149 -11.42 36.97 4.50
C GLU A 1149 -12.88 36.78 4.93
N ALA A 1150 -13.07 36.05 6.04
CA ALA A 1150 -14.33 35.95 6.77
C ALA A 1150 -15.59 35.58 5.96
N LYS A 1151 -15.48 34.82 4.85
CA LYS A 1151 -16.70 34.23 4.25
C LYS A 1151 -17.36 33.32 5.28
N ILE A 1152 -18.52 33.77 5.78
CA ILE A 1152 -19.34 33.01 6.73
C ILE A 1152 -20.12 31.98 5.92
N TYR A 1153 -19.82 30.71 6.15
CA TYR A 1153 -20.56 29.60 5.58
C TYR A 1153 -21.86 29.37 6.36
N PRO A 1154 -22.99 29.08 5.69
CA PRO A 1154 -24.24 28.81 6.38
C PRO A 1154 -24.15 27.60 7.33
N THR A 1155 -24.75 27.74 8.50
CA THR A 1155 -24.99 26.65 9.48
C THR A 1155 -26.42 26.10 9.41
N THR A 1156 -27.25 26.70 8.54
CA THR A 1156 -28.65 26.33 8.31
C THR A 1156 -28.81 25.72 6.93
N THR A 1157 -29.73 24.76 6.81
CA THR A 1157 -30.01 24.05 5.55
C THR A 1157 -30.74 24.94 4.54
N ARG A 1158 -30.66 24.55 3.27
CA ARG A 1158 -31.38 25.16 2.15
C ARG A 1158 -32.07 24.08 1.30
N GLY A 1159 -33.38 24.20 1.16
CA GLY A 1159 -34.21 23.23 0.43
C GLY A 1159 -34.61 22.04 1.31
N ASP A 1160 -35.40 21.13 0.74
CA ASP A 1160 -35.82 19.89 1.38
C ASP A 1160 -35.07 18.70 0.76
N SER A 1161 -34.44 17.88 1.60
CA SER A 1161 -33.58 16.78 1.16
C SER A 1161 -34.33 15.72 0.34
N ILE A 1162 -35.60 15.44 0.66
CA ILE A 1162 -36.40 14.44 -0.04
C ILE A 1162 -36.77 14.98 -1.43
N MET A 1163 -37.31 16.20 -1.49
CA MET A 1163 -37.66 16.83 -2.77
C MET A 1163 -36.45 16.94 -3.69
N ILE A 1164 -35.30 17.38 -3.18
CA ILE A 1164 -34.07 17.49 -3.97
C ILE A 1164 -33.61 16.11 -4.47
N ALA A 1165 -33.59 15.09 -3.61
CA ALA A 1165 -33.21 13.74 -4.04
C ALA A 1165 -34.14 13.18 -5.12
N GLN A 1166 -35.45 13.42 -5.02
CA GLN A 1166 -36.45 13.03 -6.03
C GLN A 1166 -36.23 13.79 -7.35
N GLU A 1167 -35.96 15.09 -7.31
CA GLU A 1167 -35.67 15.90 -8.51
C GLU A 1167 -34.41 15.40 -9.22
N LEU A 1168 -33.35 15.11 -8.46
CA LEU A 1168 -32.09 14.59 -8.98
C LEU A 1168 -32.26 13.18 -9.54
N TYR A 1169 -33.00 12.31 -8.86
CA TYR A 1169 -33.34 10.99 -9.41
C TYR A 1169 -34.07 11.11 -10.74
N ASN A 1170 -35.08 11.97 -10.82
CA ASN A 1170 -35.82 12.20 -12.07
C ASN A 1170 -34.92 12.76 -13.20
N LYS A 1171 -33.93 13.60 -12.85
CA LYS A 1171 -32.94 14.14 -13.78
C LYS A 1171 -32.02 13.06 -14.34
N TYR A 1172 -31.58 12.11 -13.51
CA TYR A 1172 -30.53 11.15 -13.89
C TYR A 1172 -31.02 9.73 -14.23
N ARG A 1173 -32.24 9.34 -13.86
CA ARG A 1173 -32.77 7.96 -13.97
C ARG A 1173 -32.62 7.32 -15.35
N SER A 1174 -32.77 8.08 -16.43
CA SER A 1174 -32.66 7.57 -17.81
C SER A 1174 -31.23 7.18 -18.21
N THR A 1175 -30.23 7.63 -17.43
CA THR A 1175 -28.80 7.42 -17.69
C THR A 1175 -28.09 6.73 -16.53
N LEU A 1176 -28.83 6.12 -15.60
CA LEU A 1176 -28.27 5.39 -14.46
C LEU A 1176 -27.51 4.15 -14.91
N ASN A 1177 -28.04 3.41 -15.89
CA ASN A 1177 -27.39 2.23 -16.45
C ASN A 1177 -26.09 2.56 -17.22
N ASP A 1178 -25.86 3.85 -17.54
CA ASP A 1178 -24.63 4.30 -18.20
C ASP A 1178 -23.49 4.50 -17.22
N ILE A 1179 -23.76 4.49 -15.89
CA ILE A 1179 -22.73 4.63 -14.86
C ILE A 1179 -21.86 3.38 -14.85
N THR A 1180 -20.72 3.48 -15.53
CA THR A 1180 -19.76 2.39 -15.66
C THR A 1180 -18.38 2.87 -15.25
N LEU A 1181 -17.71 2.08 -14.42
CA LEU A 1181 -16.32 2.25 -14.02
C LEU A 1181 -15.65 0.89 -13.92
N PRO A 1182 -14.33 0.81 -14.15
CA PRO A 1182 -13.60 -0.44 -14.00
C PRO A 1182 -13.59 -0.91 -12.54
N LEU A 1183 -13.78 -2.21 -12.33
CA LEU A 1183 -13.57 -2.84 -11.03
C LEU A 1183 -12.09 -2.80 -10.66
N SER A 1184 -11.81 -2.48 -9.41
CA SER A 1184 -10.48 -2.45 -8.83
C SER A 1184 -9.88 -3.87 -8.76
N THR A 1185 -8.64 -4.01 -9.22
CA THR A 1185 -7.85 -5.24 -9.00
C THR A 1185 -7.38 -5.35 -7.55
N PRO A 1186 -7.11 -6.54 -6.99
CA PRO A 1186 -6.59 -6.68 -5.61
C PRO A 1186 -5.35 -5.84 -5.29
N LYS A 1187 -4.53 -5.50 -6.30
CA LYS A 1187 -3.39 -4.56 -6.15
C LYS A 1187 -3.80 -3.10 -6.09
N GLN A 1188 -4.87 -2.70 -6.80
CA GLN A 1188 -5.44 -1.35 -6.76
C GLN A 1188 -6.31 -1.12 -5.53
N GLN A 1189 -6.81 -2.19 -4.91
CA GLN A 1189 -7.62 -2.13 -3.69
C GLN A 1189 -6.81 -1.77 -2.45
N GLN A 1190 -5.49 -1.96 -2.48
CA GLN A 1190 -4.63 -1.53 -1.39
C GLN A 1190 -4.31 -0.04 -1.59
N PRO A 1191 -4.49 0.80 -0.56
CA PRO A 1191 -4.04 2.18 -0.62
C PRO A 1191 -2.58 2.19 -1.06
N ARG A 1192 -2.23 3.07 -2.01
CA ARG A 1192 -0.83 3.37 -2.29
C ARG A 1192 -0.28 4.12 -1.09
N PHE A 1193 0.03 3.38 -0.03
CA PHE A 1193 0.82 3.90 1.07
C PHE A 1193 2.25 4.08 0.56
N LYS A 1194 2.49 5.16 -0.21
CA LYS A 1194 3.83 5.54 -0.66
C LYS A 1194 4.82 5.66 0.51
N HIS A 1195 4.31 5.82 1.72
CA HIS A 1195 5.08 5.97 2.97
C HIS A 1195 5.40 4.67 3.73
N TYR A 1196 4.94 3.49 3.30
CA TYR A 1196 5.35 2.23 3.96
C TYR A 1196 6.47 1.48 3.23
N THR A 1197 6.80 1.89 2.00
CA THR A 1197 7.68 1.15 1.09
C THR A 1197 8.95 1.90 0.66
N ASN A 1198 9.29 3.03 1.29
CA ASN A 1198 10.55 3.75 1.02
C ASN A 1198 11.33 4.04 2.30
#